data_AF-A0A413HCL0-F1
#
_entry.id   AF-A0A413HCL0-F1
#
_cell.length_a   1.000
_cell.length_b   1.000
_cell.length_c   1.000
_cell.angle_alpha   90.00
_cell.angle_beta   90.00
_cell.angle_gamma   90.00
#
_symmetry.space_group_name_H-M   'P 1'
#
loop_
_entity.id
_entity.type
_entity.pdbx_description
1 polymer ?
#
loop_
_entity_poly.entity_id
_entity_poly.type
_entity_poly.pdbx_seq_one_letter_code
_entity_poly.pdbx_strand_id
1 'polypeptide(L)'
;MEIKNMNRGVLGRLIAVVAIALCCVVALPAAAYAEDVPEDKTEFHITNRNDFLACVALSRQRDTSQWRVYLDNDIVLNDDDMNAIVEDTVKHLSFGNKEHPFKGVFDGQNHTVKGLNYENKVLDPERDTGFFAETDGATIKNFLVKDANIWADFRGGIIVGRAINTHFENVMVMESTLHVTCANNMLNVITNAGFEGGLIAGELDGCTLYNCEVRGGRAVNNTTSGVQALGGEGLYMAAFAGYVEKSTIEYCRVTPTRKDDGSIAEKGMTDVTNKYDVAIGALGGNNVYASGFVGCMAGDAKIIDCFSTAQCYSYAASYVGVVAVTRAWAGGLAGRILTKEGNELVRSHFAGDLSSRQYNPIAVIPIIQNDVNLGGIAARANKGDATVTECYFKPSVSLNGSSQGTAAKKKIPSFGGDGTTKGDGYGPWDDERYTTRELWEEHDYDFCAGTMRSTANNDYLGGDHANEWAMDYKLNIPVHGQSVKATIDFPGAGTATITATKLGIDQATSDPYAFAVSAVLAGTAQGLAQGDTSVTFKQETSAKPADLSEANGGYRFMGWFREPDVRVNRIGQDNSWFDGKTDADAVAAGKQVQKNEANDKTSTYTADNAKGAEAFKGNDLFMLRTRRRCCSITSRVRCSRGRAARRTTSRRIGTAMVSV
;
A
#
# COMPACT_ATOMS: atom_id res chain seq x y z
N MET A 1 73.95 -38.16 14.74
CA MET A 1 74.89 -38.02 13.60
C MET A 1 74.67 -36.64 13.01
N GLU A 2 75.73 -35.89 12.75
CA GLU A 2 75.70 -34.61 12.01
C GLU A 2 75.41 -34.90 10.51
N ILE A 3 75.19 -34.00 9.54
CA ILE A 3 75.23 -32.53 9.39
C ILE A 3 74.32 -32.18 8.16
N LYS A 4 73.81 -30.99 7.79
CA LYS A 4 74.07 -29.54 8.04
C LYS A 4 72.79 -28.71 7.75
N ASN A 5 72.77 -27.42 8.09
CA ASN A 5 71.83 -26.45 7.52
C ASN A 5 72.20 -26.06 6.08
N MET A 6 71.20 -25.79 5.22
CA MET A 6 71.40 -24.90 4.06
C MET A 6 70.13 -24.16 3.59
N ASN A 7 70.18 -22.83 3.72
CA ASN A 7 69.34 -21.77 3.15
C ASN A 7 68.09 -22.14 2.31
N ARG A 8 66.90 -21.97 2.89
CA ARG A 8 65.63 -21.71 2.16
C ARG A 8 64.99 -20.34 2.43
N GLY A 9 65.58 -19.53 3.31
CA GLY A 9 65.00 -18.26 3.81
C GLY A 9 64.92 -17.08 2.83
N VAL A 10 65.46 -17.20 1.61
CA VAL A 10 65.45 -16.13 0.59
C VAL A 10 64.41 -16.38 -0.51
N LEU A 11 64.28 -17.63 -0.98
CA LEU A 11 63.40 -17.95 -2.11
C LEU A 11 61.90 -17.79 -1.76
N GLY A 12 61.52 -18.14 -0.52
CA GLY A 12 60.15 -17.96 -0.04
C GLY A 12 59.73 -16.49 0.09
N ARG A 13 60.67 -15.55 0.24
CA ARG A 13 60.37 -14.11 0.34
C ARG A 13 60.22 -13.43 -1.02
N LEU A 14 60.92 -13.89 -2.07
CA LEU A 14 60.63 -13.41 -3.42
C LEU A 14 59.25 -13.90 -3.91
N ILE A 15 58.87 -15.14 -3.62
CA ILE A 15 57.55 -15.65 -4.03
C ILE A 15 56.42 -14.90 -3.29
N ALA A 16 56.57 -14.58 -2.01
CA ALA A 16 55.60 -13.77 -1.27
C ALA A 16 55.47 -12.33 -1.82
N VAL A 17 56.58 -11.67 -2.16
CA VAL A 17 56.54 -10.30 -2.70
C VAL A 17 56.03 -10.26 -4.15
N VAL A 18 56.33 -11.27 -4.98
CA VAL A 18 55.77 -11.39 -6.33
C VAL A 18 54.29 -11.78 -6.28
N ALA A 19 53.82 -12.57 -5.32
CA ALA A 19 52.38 -12.83 -5.16
C ALA A 19 51.60 -11.53 -4.86
N ILE A 20 52.15 -10.66 -4.00
CA ILE A 20 51.55 -9.35 -3.68
C ILE A 20 51.63 -8.35 -4.85
N ALA A 21 52.57 -8.52 -5.78
CA ALA A 21 52.75 -7.66 -6.95
C ALA A 21 52.19 -8.23 -8.27
N LEU A 22 51.73 -9.49 -8.28
CA LEU A 22 51.23 -10.19 -9.47
C LEU A 22 49.84 -10.81 -9.30
N CYS A 23 49.22 -10.67 -8.12
CA CYS A 23 47.79 -10.38 -8.05
C CYS A 23 47.55 -8.96 -8.58
N CYS A 24 47.84 -8.74 -9.87
CA CYS A 24 47.30 -7.59 -10.60
C CYS A 24 45.79 -7.81 -10.63
N VAL A 25 45.09 -7.12 -9.72
CA VAL A 25 43.64 -7.17 -9.60
C VAL A 25 43.07 -6.84 -10.97
N VAL A 26 42.45 -7.82 -11.63
CA VAL A 26 41.63 -7.57 -12.82
C VAL A 26 40.31 -7.06 -12.27
N ALA A 27 40.36 -5.86 -11.71
CA ALA A 27 39.21 -5.19 -11.12
C ALA A 27 38.14 -5.13 -12.20
N LEU A 28 36.96 -5.69 -11.90
CA LEU A 28 35.81 -5.48 -12.76
C LEU A 28 35.61 -3.97 -12.89
N PRO A 29 35.18 -3.44 -14.06
CA PRO A 29 35.21 -1.99 -14.29
C PRO A 29 34.55 -1.17 -13.19
N ALA A 30 33.47 -1.68 -12.57
CA ALA A 30 32.79 -1.04 -11.44
C ALA A 30 33.67 -0.85 -10.19
N ALA A 31 34.57 -1.79 -9.87
CA ALA A 31 35.48 -1.67 -8.73
C ALA A 31 36.60 -0.65 -9.01
N ALA A 32 37.18 -0.68 -10.20
CA ALA A 32 38.15 0.35 -10.62
C ALA A 32 37.51 1.75 -10.68
N TYR A 33 36.29 1.86 -11.22
CA TYR A 33 35.54 3.11 -11.24
C TYR A 33 35.19 3.64 -9.84
N ALA A 34 35.16 2.80 -8.80
CA ALA A 34 34.92 3.26 -7.43
C ALA A 34 36.16 3.96 -6.82
N GLU A 35 37.37 3.46 -7.07
CA GLU A 35 38.61 4.09 -6.57
C GLU A 35 38.82 5.50 -7.16
N ASP A 36 38.42 5.71 -8.42
CA ASP A 36 38.51 7.01 -9.12
C ASP A 36 37.44 8.06 -8.68
N VAL A 37 36.46 7.72 -7.82
CA VAL A 37 35.43 8.68 -7.38
C VAL A 37 35.94 9.60 -6.27
N PRO A 38 35.99 10.93 -6.45
CA PRO A 38 36.43 11.88 -5.42
C PRO A 38 35.66 11.76 -4.10
N GLU A 39 36.32 12.02 -2.98
CA GLU A 39 35.70 11.96 -1.63
C GLU A 39 34.67 13.07 -1.41
N ASP A 40 34.79 14.21 -2.11
CA ASP A 40 33.86 15.33 -2.07
C ASP A 40 32.64 15.18 -3.00
N LYS A 41 32.56 14.08 -3.78
CA LYS A 41 31.38 13.80 -4.60
C LYS A 41 30.21 13.37 -3.70
N THR A 42 29.19 14.22 -3.62
CA THR A 42 27.95 13.98 -2.87
C THR A 42 26.75 13.62 -3.74
N GLU A 43 26.76 13.93 -5.04
CA GLU A 43 25.62 13.70 -5.94
C GLU A 43 25.90 12.55 -6.92
N PHE A 44 25.01 11.56 -6.95
CA PHE A 44 25.17 10.30 -7.68
C PHE A 44 23.92 10.04 -8.53
N HIS A 45 24.11 9.94 -9.84
CA HIS A 45 23.07 9.55 -10.79
C HIS A 45 23.30 8.10 -11.23
N ILE A 46 22.28 7.27 -11.09
CA ILE A 46 22.29 5.86 -11.46
C ILE A 46 21.49 5.73 -12.76
N THR A 47 22.21 5.78 -13.88
CA THR A 47 21.65 5.68 -15.23
C THR A 47 21.64 4.25 -15.76
N ASN A 48 22.47 3.37 -15.18
CA ASN A 48 22.66 1.98 -15.62
C ASN A 48 23.20 1.08 -14.48
N ARG A 49 23.30 -0.24 -14.73
CA ARG A 49 23.80 -1.27 -13.80
C ARG A 49 25.14 -0.89 -13.15
N ASN A 50 26.12 -0.40 -13.90
CA ASN A 50 27.47 -0.18 -13.39
C ASN A 50 27.53 0.99 -12.40
N ASP A 51 26.74 2.04 -12.66
CA ASP A 51 26.57 3.16 -11.72
C ASP A 51 25.99 2.67 -10.39
N PHE A 52 24.99 1.76 -10.47
CA PHE A 52 24.35 1.12 -9.31
C PHE A 52 25.38 0.30 -8.51
N LEU A 53 26.13 -0.57 -9.19
CA LEU A 53 27.18 -1.42 -8.60
C LEU A 53 28.23 -0.56 -7.85
N ALA A 54 28.75 0.48 -8.50
CA ALA A 54 29.76 1.37 -7.93
C ALA A 54 29.21 2.21 -6.76
N CYS A 55 27.98 2.71 -6.84
CA CYS A 55 27.36 3.49 -5.77
C CYS A 55 27.11 2.63 -4.52
N VAL A 56 26.66 1.37 -4.68
CA VAL A 56 26.55 0.41 -3.56
C VAL A 56 27.93 0.14 -2.94
N ALA A 57 28.94 -0.19 -3.75
CA ALA A 57 30.30 -0.47 -3.29
C ALA A 57 30.89 0.68 -2.45
N LEU A 58 30.71 1.93 -2.90
CA LEU A 58 31.16 3.13 -2.19
C LEU A 58 30.37 3.40 -0.90
N SER A 59 29.04 3.18 -0.91
CA SER A 59 28.17 3.41 0.27
C SER A 59 28.54 2.53 1.47
N ARG A 60 29.21 1.40 1.23
CA ARG A 60 29.66 0.43 2.22
C ARG A 60 31.01 0.80 2.87
N GLN A 61 31.65 1.89 2.44
CA GLN A 61 33.00 2.29 2.81
C GLN A 61 33.15 3.78 3.19
N ARG A 62 32.16 4.63 2.89
CA ARG A 62 32.21 6.09 3.08
C ARG A 62 31.03 6.56 3.94
N ASP A 63 31.18 7.72 4.59
CA ASP A 63 29.99 8.40 5.14
C ASP A 63 29.10 8.89 3.99
N THR A 64 27.81 8.58 4.11
CA THR A 64 26.78 8.92 3.13
C THR A 64 25.87 10.05 3.60
N SER A 65 26.15 10.68 4.76
CA SER A 65 25.32 11.74 5.39
C SER A 65 25.05 12.97 4.53
N GLN A 66 25.88 13.24 3.51
CA GLN A 66 25.69 14.34 2.57
C GLN A 66 25.22 13.86 1.18
N TRP A 67 24.99 12.56 0.98
CA TRP A 67 24.75 12.00 -0.34
C TRP A 67 23.34 12.26 -0.85
N ARG A 68 23.25 12.42 -2.17
CA ARG A 68 22.01 12.38 -2.95
C ARG A 68 22.19 11.37 -4.06
N VAL A 69 21.42 10.29 -4.00
CA VAL A 69 21.43 9.19 -4.96
C VAL A 69 20.12 9.22 -5.73
N TYR A 70 20.23 9.38 -7.04
CA TYR A 70 19.11 9.43 -7.97
C TYR A 70 19.11 8.19 -8.86
N LEU A 71 17.93 7.61 -9.07
CA LEU A 71 17.71 6.56 -10.07
C LEU A 71 17.14 7.24 -11.32
N ASP A 72 17.95 7.35 -12.39
CA ASP A 72 17.61 8.09 -13.60
C ASP A 72 16.99 7.20 -14.69
N ASN A 73 16.98 5.88 -14.49
CA ASN A 73 16.44 4.86 -15.38
C ASN A 73 15.97 3.63 -14.60
N ASP A 74 15.08 2.83 -15.20
CA ASP A 74 14.77 1.48 -14.72
C ASP A 74 16.03 0.60 -14.74
N ILE A 75 16.31 -0.08 -13.63
CA ILE A 75 17.43 -1.01 -13.51
C ILE A 75 16.91 -2.45 -13.49
N VAL A 76 17.52 -3.30 -14.31
CA VAL A 76 17.27 -4.74 -14.34
C VAL A 76 18.56 -5.45 -13.96
N LEU A 77 18.52 -6.18 -12.85
CA LEU A 77 19.61 -7.01 -12.35
C LEU A 77 19.43 -8.46 -12.81
N ASN A 78 20.54 -9.19 -12.93
CA ASN A 78 20.58 -10.62 -13.22
C ASN A 78 21.72 -11.31 -12.45
N ASP A 79 21.79 -12.64 -12.51
CA ASP A 79 22.70 -13.44 -11.67
C ASP A 79 24.20 -13.13 -11.90
N ASP A 80 24.63 -12.75 -13.11
CA ASP A 80 26.01 -12.30 -13.36
C ASP A 80 26.32 -10.95 -12.69
N ASP A 81 25.31 -10.13 -12.45
CA ASP A 81 25.43 -8.86 -11.71
C ASP A 81 25.61 -9.12 -10.22
N MET A 82 24.94 -10.15 -9.70
CA MET A 82 25.05 -10.60 -8.32
C MET A 82 26.42 -11.22 -8.07
N ASN A 83 26.85 -12.14 -8.94
CA ASN A 83 28.15 -12.81 -8.86
C ASN A 83 29.31 -11.80 -8.87
N ALA A 84 29.27 -10.80 -9.76
CA ALA A 84 30.29 -9.76 -9.90
C ALA A 84 30.58 -8.94 -8.63
N ILE A 85 29.65 -8.88 -7.66
CA ILE A 85 29.83 -8.17 -6.38
C ILE A 85 30.10 -9.11 -5.20
N VAL A 86 29.69 -10.38 -5.31
CA VAL A 86 30.03 -11.40 -4.32
C VAL A 86 31.54 -11.62 -4.23
N GLU A 87 32.27 -11.47 -5.34
CA GLU A 87 33.74 -11.56 -5.38
C GLU A 87 34.45 -10.33 -4.79
N ASP A 88 33.95 -9.10 -5.04
CA ASP A 88 34.66 -7.85 -4.70
C ASP A 88 34.19 -7.15 -3.39
N THR A 89 32.89 -7.17 -3.03
CA THR A 89 32.32 -6.22 -2.02
C THR A 89 31.33 -6.82 -1.00
N VAL A 90 31.51 -8.11 -0.70
CA VAL A 90 30.83 -8.91 0.34
C VAL A 90 29.37 -9.28 0.05
N LYS A 91 29.21 -10.50 -0.44
CA LYS A 91 28.04 -11.42 -0.39
C LYS A 91 26.66 -10.99 -0.90
N HIS A 92 26.24 -9.74 -0.80
CA HIS A 92 24.91 -9.25 -1.22
C HIS A 92 24.94 -7.77 -1.64
N LEU A 93 24.04 -7.40 -2.56
CA LEU A 93 24.05 -6.11 -3.27
C LEU A 93 23.21 -5.06 -2.54
N SER A 94 23.63 -4.69 -1.33
CA SER A 94 22.89 -3.78 -0.44
C SER A 94 23.64 -2.47 -0.19
N PHE A 95 22.94 -1.35 -0.34
CA PHE A 95 23.43 -0.03 0.09
C PHE A 95 23.69 0.00 1.60
N GLY A 96 24.83 0.59 1.98
CA GLY A 96 25.31 0.63 3.36
C GLY A 96 25.65 -0.74 3.95
N ASN A 97 26.12 -0.73 5.19
CA ASN A 97 26.28 -1.89 6.06
C ASN A 97 26.23 -1.42 7.52
N LYS A 98 26.50 -2.30 8.48
CA LYS A 98 26.46 -1.98 9.91
C LYS A 98 27.50 -0.94 10.34
N GLU A 99 28.68 -0.97 9.73
CA GLU A 99 29.78 -0.05 10.02
C GLU A 99 29.57 1.32 9.34
N HIS A 100 28.96 1.32 8.16
CA HIS A 100 28.64 2.47 7.32
C HIS A 100 27.17 2.38 6.86
N PRO A 101 26.18 2.63 7.74
CA PRO A 101 24.77 2.60 7.35
C PRO A 101 24.48 3.75 6.39
N PHE A 102 23.51 3.56 5.49
CA PHE A 102 23.14 4.61 4.55
C PHE A 102 22.38 5.75 5.28
N LYS A 103 22.82 6.99 5.08
CA LYS A 103 22.33 8.19 5.78
C LYS A 103 21.88 9.32 4.85
N GLY A 104 22.07 9.15 3.55
CA GLY A 104 21.79 10.17 2.55
C GLY A 104 20.31 10.22 2.13
N VAL A 105 20.06 10.92 1.03
CA VAL A 105 18.81 10.84 0.28
C VAL A 105 18.98 9.81 -0.84
N PHE A 106 18.07 8.84 -0.92
CA PHE A 106 17.85 8.03 -2.11
C PHE A 106 16.48 8.40 -2.68
N ASP A 107 16.44 9.00 -3.87
CA ASP A 107 15.20 9.37 -4.56
C ASP A 107 15.19 8.70 -5.94
N GLY A 108 14.39 7.64 -6.06
CA GLY A 108 14.36 6.84 -7.27
C GLY A 108 13.64 7.47 -8.47
N GLN A 109 13.17 8.72 -8.36
CA GLN A 109 12.49 9.49 -9.42
C GLN A 109 11.34 8.74 -10.15
N ASN A 110 10.78 7.73 -9.50
CA ASN A 110 9.74 6.80 -9.97
C ASN A 110 10.17 5.65 -10.88
N HIS A 111 11.47 5.33 -10.90
CA HIS A 111 12.01 4.18 -11.60
C HIS A 111 11.89 2.86 -10.83
N THR A 112 11.95 1.76 -11.58
CA THR A 112 11.86 0.39 -11.06
C THR A 112 13.21 -0.31 -11.03
N VAL A 113 13.52 -0.99 -9.93
CA VAL A 113 14.59 -2.00 -9.82
C VAL A 113 13.97 -3.39 -9.92
N LYS A 114 14.52 -4.25 -10.78
CA LYS A 114 14.05 -5.63 -11.03
C LYS A 114 15.15 -6.66 -10.82
N GLY A 115 14.82 -7.89 -10.42
CA GLY A 115 15.74 -9.03 -10.42
C GLY A 115 16.76 -9.05 -9.26
N LEU A 116 16.47 -8.38 -8.14
CA LEU A 116 17.35 -8.37 -6.97
C LEU A 116 17.33 -9.75 -6.28
N ASN A 117 18.36 -10.56 -6.52
CA ASN A 117 18.41 -11.98 -6.14
C ASN A 117 19.57 -12.26 -5.16
N TYR A 118 19.28 -12.61 -3.90
CA TYR A 118 20.29 -12.99 -2.90
C TYR A 118 20.17 -14.47 -2.56
N GLU A 119 21.22 -15.25 -2.82
CA GLU A 119 21.26 -16.68 -2.53
C GLU A 119 21.38 -17.01 -1.03
N ASN A 120 20.82 -18.16 -0.62
CA ASN A 120 20.96 -18.70 0.72
C ASN A 120 22.39 -19.21 0.98
N LYS A 121 23.18 -18.44 1.72
CA LYS A 121 24.56 -18.79 2.11
C LYS A 121 24.61 -19.43 3.50
N VAL A 122 24.04 -20.63 3.62
CA VAL A 122 23.94 -21.43 4.86
C VAL A 122 25.25 -21.49 5.67
N LEU A 123 26.41 -21.54 4.99
CA LEU A 123 27.73 -21.65 5.63
C LEU A 123 28.41 -20.30 5.94
N ASP A 124 27.76 -19.16 5.65
CA ASP A 124 28.31 -17.83 5.93
C ASP A 124 27.19 -16.75 6.02
N PRO A 125 26.26 -16.88 6.99
CA PRO A 125 25.01 -16.12 7.06
C PRO A 125 25.23 -14.63 7.26
N GLU A 126 24.40 -13.81 6.64
CA GLU A 126 24.44 -12.35 6.74
C GLU A 126 23.23 -11.80 7.48
N ARG A 127 23.48 -10.79 8.33
CA ARG A 127 22.44 -10.06 9.04
C ARG A 127 21.98 -8.85 8.22
N ASP A 128 20.80 -8.35 8.55
CA ASP A 128 20.36 -7.01 8.16
C ASP A 128 20.38 -6.83 6.63
N THR A 129 19.57 -7.63 5.94
CA THR A 129 19.62 -7.80 4.48
C THR A 129 18.41 -7.19 3.75
N GLY A 130 18.66 -6.44 2.67
CA GLY A 130 17.65 -5.86 1.78
C GLY A 130 18.28 -5.02 0.66
N PHE A 131 17.53 -4.24 -0.09
CA PHE A 131 18.12 -3.26 -1.04
C PHE A 131 19.03 -2.24 -0.32
N PHE A 132 18.65 -1.86 0.91
CA PHE A 132 19.53 -1.31 1.94
C PHE A 132 19.82 -2.39 3.00
N ALA A 133 21.02 -2.40 3.57
CA ALA A 133 21.34 -3.28 4.70
C ALA A 133 20.90 -2.64 6.03
N GLU A 134 21.65 -1.64 6.49
CA GLU A 134 21.27 -0.73 7.58
C GLU A 134 21.14 0.72 7.06
N THR A 135 20.12 1.46 7.53
CA THR A 135 19.98 2.91 7.32
C THR A 135 19.91 3.67 8.65
N ASP A 136 20.47 4.87 8.70
CA ASP A 136 20.50 5.73 9.91
C ASP A 136 20.33 7.21 9.53
N GLY A 137 19.14 7.77 9.79
CA GLY A 137 18.82 9.17 9.47
C GLY A 137 18.55 9.47 7.99
N ALA A 138 18.38 8.44 7.16
CA ALA A 138 18.22 8.59 5.71
C ALA A 138 16.81 9.04 5.28
N THR A 139 16.69 9.49 4.03
CA THR A 139 15.41 9.66 3.33
C THR A 139 15.38 8.76 2.10
N ILE A 140 14.48 7.78 2.08
CA ILE A 140 14.41 6.72 1.08
C ILE A 140 13.07 6.80 0.34
N LYS A 141 13.06 7.14 -0.95
CA LYS A 141 11.79 7.41 -1.63
C LYS A 141 11.71 7.13 -3.12
N ASN A 142 10.47 7.15 -3.60
CA ASN A 142 10.09 7.18 -5.01
C ASN A 142 10.70 6.07 -5.88
N PHE A 143 10.69 4.83 -5.41
CA PHE A 143 11.04 3.68 -6.25
C PHE A 143 10.18 2.43 -6.01
N LEU A 144 10.21 1.53 -6.99
CA LEU A 144 9.65 0.19 -6.91
C LEU A 144 10.78 -0.84 -6.93
N VAL A 145 10.76 -1.81 -6.00
CA VAL A 145 11.49 -3.07 -6.15
C VAL A 145 10.52 -4.17 -6.56
N LYS A 146 10.72 -4.73 -7.75
CA LYS A 146 9.85 -5.77 -8.34
C LYS A 146 10.62 -7.07 -8.60
N ASP A 147 9.95 -8.20 -8.39
CA ASP A 147 10.48 -9.52 -8.75
C ASP A 147 11.88 -9.76 -8.13
N ALA A 148 11.97 -9.46 -6.83
CA ALA A 148 13.16 -9.72 -6.01
C ALA A 148 13.00 -11.06 -5.27
N ASN A 149 14.12 -11.75 -5.03
CA ASN A 149 14.19 -13.00 -4.29
C ASN A 149 15.34 -12.88 -3.27
N ILE A 150 15.01 -12.47 -2.05
CA ILE A 150 16.01 -12.19 -1.01
C ILE A 150 15.98 -13.30 0.04
N TRP A 151 17.14 -13.92 0.28
CA TRP A 151 17.41 -14.70 1.48
C TRP A 151 18.21 -13.86 2.49
N ALA A 152 17.79 -13.89 3.75
CA ALA A 152 18.34 -13.11 4.85
C ALA A 152 18.44 -13.97 6.12
N ASP A 153 19.44 -13.76 6.96
CA ASP A 153 19.48 -14.33 8.32
C ASP A 153 19.24 -13.23 9.36
N PHE A 154 18.53 -13.58 10.43
CA PHE A 154 18.12 -12.67 11.51
C PHE A 154 17.17 -11.54 11.11
N ARG A 155 17.55 -10.64 10.19
CA ARG A 155 16.71 -9.52 9.74
C ARG A 155 16.68 -9.40 8.23
N GLY A 156 15.48 -9.32 7.67
CA GLY A 156 15.29 -9.20 6.23
C GLY A 156 14.09 -8.33 5.83
N GLY A 157 14.29 -7.54 4.79
CA GLY A 157 13.23 -6.87 4.04
C GLY A 157 13.64 -6.66 2.59
N ILE A 158 12.69 -6.47 1.67
CA ILE A 158 13.06 -6.24 0.26
C ILE A 158 13.65 -4.84 0.09
N ILE A 159 13.12 -3.86 0.83
CA ILE A 159 13.66 -2.49 0.83
C ILE A 159 14.84 -2.38 1.81
N VAL A 160 14.68 -2.84 3.06
CA VAL A 160 15.69 -2.62 4.09
C VAL A 160 15.76 -3.77 5.11
N GLY A 161 16.98 -4.18 5.48
CA GLY A 161 17.18 -5.11 6.59
C GLY A 161 16.80 -4.48 7.93
N ARG A 162 17.38 -3.31 8.21
CA ARG A 162 17.18 -2.54 9.44
C ARG A 162 17.24 -1.03 9.20
N ALA A 163 16.25 -0.28 9.69
CA ALA A 163 16.19 1.17 9.55
C ALA A 163 16.11 1.87 10.91
N ILE A 164 16.90 2.94 11.06
CA ILE A 164 16.96 3.79 12.24
C ILE A 164 16.70 5.23 11.81
N ASN A 165 15.81 5.96 12.50
CA ASN A 165 15.52 7.38 12.25
C ASN A 165 15.24 7.74 10.77
N THR A 166 14.77 6.77 9.97
CA THR A 166 14.73 6.87 8.50
C THR A 166 13.31 7.18 8.02
N HIS A 167 13.19 8.06 7.02
CA HIS A 167 11.92 8.32 6.35
C HIS A 167 11.77 7.48 5.08
N PHE A 168 10.58 6.92 4.86
CA PHE A 168 10.19 6.21 3.64
C PHE A 168 8.95 6.86 2.99
N GLU A 169 9.09 7.33 1.74
CA GLU A 169 8.01 8.01 0.99
C GLU A 169 7.75 7.31 -0.35
N ASN A 170 6.51 6.90 -0.61
CA ASN A 170 6.10 6.31 -1.90
C ASN A 170 6.97 5.11 -2.36
N VAL A 171 7.41 4.25 -1.44
CA VAL A 171 8.21 3.07 -1.77
C VAL A 171 7.29 1.85 -1.99
N MET A 172 7.50 1.12 -3.09
CA MET A 172 6.72 -0.07 -3.41
C MET A 172 7.58 -1.34 -3.47
N VAL A 173 7.00 -2.46 -3.02
CA VAL A 173 7.46 -3.82 -3.33
C VAL A 173 6.36 -4.54 -4.10
N MET A 174 6.69 -5.17 -5.24
CA MET A 174 5.72 -5.90 -6.06
C MET A 174 6.21 -7.30 -6.43
N GLU A 175 5.38 -8.31 -6.18
CA GLU A 175 5.60 -9.72 -6.57
C GLU A 175 6.88 -10.39 -6.02
N SER A 176 7.63 -9.71 -5.16
CA SER A 176 8.89 -10.18 -4.58
C SER A 176 8.72 -11.22 -3.46
N THR A 177 9.69 -12.13 -3.33
CA THR A 177 9.77 -13.12 -2.25
C THR A 177 10.90 -12.79 -1.28
N LEU A 178 10.58 -12.75 0.01
CA LEU A 178 11.50 -12.64 1.13
C LEU A 178 11.55 -13.97 1.88
N HIS A 179 12.75 -14.51 2.03
CA HIS A 179 13.07 -15.64 2.89
C HIS A 179 13.90 -15.14 4.07
N VAL A 180 13.45 -15.39 5.31
CA VAL A 180 14.26 -15.10 6.51
C VAL A 180 14.50 -16.37 7.31
N THR A 181 15.74 -16.61 7.71
CA THR A 181 16.15 -17.74 8.57
C THR A 181 16.68 -17.27 9.94
N CYS A 182 16.60 -18.15 10.93
CA CYS A 182 17.05 -17.87 12.29
C CYS A 182 18.57 -17.97 12.38
N ALA A 183 19.24 -17.03 13.05
CA ALA A 183 20.71 -16.93 13.16
C ALA A 183 21.43 -18.09 13.86
N ASN A 184 20.70 -19.13 14.28
CA ASN A 184 21.20 -20.31 14.99
C ASN A 184 21.36 -21.53 14.06
N ASN A 185 21.18 -21.34 12.74
CA ASN A 185 21.15 -22.41 11.73
C ASN A 185 22.50 -23.11 11.50
N MET A 186 23.65 -22.48 11.78
CA MET A 186 24.97 -23.04 11.42
C MET A 186 25.91 -23.41 12.58
N LEU A 187 26.05 -22.59 13.65
CA LEU A 187 27.08 -22.83 14.69
C LEU A 187 26.68 -22.64 16.17
N ASN A 188 25.57 -21.96 16.49
CA ASN A 188 25.19 -21.68 17.89
C ASN A 188 24.17 -22.69 18.43
N VAL A 189 24.65 -23.71 19.14
CA VAL A 189 23.84 -24.79 19.74
C VAL A 189 23.11 -24.35 21.03
N ILE A 190 23.37 -23.14 21.54
CA ILE A 190 23.10 -22.76 22.95
C ILE A 190 22.16 -21.55 23.10
N THR A 191 22.03 -20.69 22.08
CA THR A 191 21.21 -19.46 22.12
C THR A 191 20.29 -19.36 20.91
N ASN A 192 19.06 -18.86 21.11
CA ASN A 192 18.05 -18.70 20.06
C ASN A 192 17.73 -17.22 19.83
N ALA A 193 18.42 -16.59 18.89
CA ALA A 193 18.40 -15.15 18.65
C ALA A 193 17.24 -14.65 17.75
N GLY A 194 16.09 -15.34 17.74
CA GLY A 194 14.89 -14.93 16.99
C GLY A 194 15.06 -14.75 15.46
N PHE A 195 14.13 -14.01 14.86
CA PHE A 195 14.29 -13.29 13.58
C PHE A 195 13.17 -12.25 13.38
N GLU A 196 13.40 -11.29 12.49
CA GLU A 196 12.51 -10.16 12.16
C GLU A 196 12.43 -10.00 10.62
N GLY A 197 11.23 -10.15 10.04
CA GLY A 197 11.05 -10.15 8.59
C GLY A 197 9.75 -9.49 8.13
N GLY A 198 9.84 -8.61 7.13
CA GLY A 198 8.70 -7.97 6.49
C GLY A 198 9.07 -7.45 5.09
N LEU A 199 8.14 -7.49 4.13
CA LEU A 199 8.50 -7.23 2.73
C LEU A 199 9.04 -5.81 2.49
N ILE A 200 8.65 -4.80 3.27
CA ILE A 200 9.37 -3.52 3.31
C ILE A 200 10.64 -3.66 4.17
N ALA A 201 10.48 -3.96 5.47
CA ALA A 201 11.54 -3.86 6.47
C ALA A 201 11.62 -5.05 7.43
N GLY A 202 12.84 -5.41 7.85
CA GLY A 202 13.08 -6.30 8.99
C GLY A 202 12.80 -5.61 10.33
N GLU A 203 13.68 -4.67 10.73
CA GLU A 203 13.50 -3.80 11.92
C GLU A 203 13.31 -2.33 11.51
N LEU A 204 12.42 -1.63 12.21
CA LEU A 204 12.25 -0.17 12.20
C LEU A 204 12.38 0.39 13.63
N ASP A 205 13.32 1.30 13.87
CA ASP A 205 13.39 2.13 15.09
C ASP A 205 13.33 3.63 14.77
N GLY A 206 12.41 4.38 15.39
CA GLY A 206 12.29 5.84 15.21
C GLY A 206 11.94 6.30 13.78
N CYS A 207 11.42 5.43 12.92
CA CYS A 207 11.21 5.67 11.50
C CYS A 207 9.81 6.26 11.19
N THR A 208 9.69 6.94 10.06
CA THR A 208 8.39 7.44 9.54
C THR A 208 8.15 6.93 8.12
N LEU A 209 6.98 6.36 7.88
CA LEU A 209 6.63 5.72 6.60
C LEU A 209 5.31 6.26 6.09
N TYR A 210 5.29 6.72 4.84
CA TYR A 210 4.10 7.27 4.18
C TYR A 210 3.88 6.69 2.77
N ASN A 211 2.62 6.36 2.46
CA ASN A 211 2.16 5.90 1.14
C ASN A 211 2.93 4.69 0.55
N CYS A 212 3.58 3.88 1.40
CA CYS A 212 4.34 2.72 0.95
C CYS A 212 3.42 1.49 0.75
N GLU A 213 3.71 0.66 -0.25
CA GLU A 213 2.82 -0.43 -0.66
C GLU A 213 3.55 -1.75 -0.92
N VAL A 214 2.96 -2.86 -0.47
CA VAL A 214 3.34 -4.22 -0.86
C VAL A 214 2.21 -4.80 -1.72
N ARG A 215 2.48 -5.04 -3.01
CA ARG A 215 1.49 -5.47 -4.01
C ARG A 215 1.81 -6.88 -4.52
N GLY A 216 1.17 -7.87 -3.90
CA GLY A 216 1.57 -9.27 -4.01
C GLY A 216 2.99 -9.50 -3.48
N GLY A 217 3.46 -10.74 -3.58
CA GLY A 217 4.74 -11.15 -3.00
C GLY A 217 4.57 -12.02 -1.76
N ARG A 218 5.68 -12.39 -1.12
CA ARG A 218 5.69 -13.57 -0.25
C ARG A 218 6.77 -13.53 0.83
N ALA A 219 6.37 -13.47 2.10
CA ALA A 219 7.26 -13.43 3.26
C ALA A 219 7.30 -14.81 3.95
N VAL A 220 8.48 -15.45 4.01
CA VAL A 220 8.62 -16.88 4.34
C VAL A 220 9.71 -17.17 5.35
N ASN A 221 9.35 -17.89 6.42
CA ASN A 221 10.28 -18.68 7.21
C ASN A 221 9.90 -20.18 7.14
N ASN A 222 10.90 -21.03 7.08
CA ASN A 222 10.75 -22.49 7.16
C ASN A 222 12.03 -23.09 7.78
N THR A 223 12.12 -23.05 9.12
CA THR A 223 13.33 -23.41 9.88
C THR A 223 13.06 -24.54 10.88
N THR A 224 14.02 -25.47 10.98
CA THR A 224 14.04 -26.53 12.00
C THR A 224 15.19 -26.28 12.97
N SER A 225 14.88 -26.19 14.26
CA SER A 225 15.85 -26.09 15.36
C SER A 225 16.18 -27.47 15.92
N GLY A 226 17.47 -27.81 16.02
CA GLY A 226 17.93 -29.11 16.49
C GLY A 226 17.69 -29.35 17.99
N VAL A 227 18.09 -28.38 18.82
CA VAL A 227 17.88 -28.40 20.28
C VAL A 227 17.45 -27.01 20.73
N GLN A 228 16.28 -26.89 21.33
CA GLN A 228 15.85 -25.68 22.03
C GLN A 228 16.35 -25.72 23.47
N ALA A 229 17.33 -24.88 23.78
CA ALA A 229 17.71 -24.53 25.15
C ALA A 229 17.36 -23.06 25.39
N LEU A 230 16.63 -22.77 26.47
CA LEU A 230 16.19 -21.43 26.89
C LEU A 230 15.31 -20.69 25.85
N GLY A 231 13.99 -20.64 26.10
CA GLY A 231 13.07 -19.83 25.31
C GLY A 231 13.00 -18.38 25.81
N GLY A 232 12.71 -17.44 24.90
CA GLY A 232 12.52 -16.02 25.26
C GLY A 232 12.09 -15.14 24.09
N GLU A 233 12.60 -15.42 22.89
CA GLU A 233 12.55 -14.50 21.76
C GLU A 233 11.40 -14.77 20.77
N GLY A 234 11.11 -13.78 19.92
CA GLY A 234 10.05 -13.82 18.92
C GLY A 234 10.58 -14.16 17.53
N LEU A 235 9.75 -14.83 16.75
CA LEU A 235 10.01 -15.17 15.35
C LEU A 235 8.98 -14.40 14.52
N TYR A 236 9.31 -13.16 14.15
CA TYR A 236 8.36 -12.19 13.60
C TYR A 236 8.43 -12.17 12.08
N MET A 237 7.43 -12.75 11.40
CA MET A 237 7.26 -12.65 9.95
C MET A 237 5.97 -11.88 9.63
N ALA A 238 6.04 -10.95 8.69
CA ALA A 238 4.95 -10.03 8.38
C ALA A 238 4.87 -9.69 6.89
N ALA A 239 3.71 -9.20 6.44
CA ALA A 239 3.54 -8.75 5.07
C ALA A 239 4.19 -7.37 4.80
N PHE A 240 4.39 -6.54 5.82
CA PHE A 240 4.92 -5.18 5.66
C PHE A 240 6.23 -4.96 6.43
N ALA A 241 6.23 -5.05 7.77
CA ALA A 241 7.43 -4.85 8.60
C ALA A 241 7.56 -5.87 9.75
N GLY A 242 8.76 -6.41 9.99
CA GLY A 242 9.01 -7.45 10.98
C GLY A 242 8.84 -6.98 12.44
N TYR A 243 9.68 -6.05 12.87
CA TYR A 243 9.65 -5.42 14.20
C TYR A 243 9.60 -3.90 14.06
N VAL A 244 8.72 -3.25 14.84
CA VAL A 244 8.43 -1.82 14.73
C VAL A 244 8.46 -1.19 16.12
N GLU A 245 9.44 -0.32 16.37
CA GLU A 245 9.59 0.44 17.62
C GLU A 245 9.71 1.94 17.35
N LYS A 246 9.06 2.79 18.19
CA LYS A 246 9.05 4.27 18.09
C LYS A 246 8.70 4.86 16.71
N SER A 247 8.09 4.06 15.83
CA SER A 247 7.95 4.35 14.41
C SER A 247 6.48 4.56 14.02
N THR A 248 6.23 5.50 13.09
CA THR A 248 4.89 5.79 12.57
C THR A 248 4.76 5.27 11.14
N ILE A 249 3.85 4.31 10.92
CA ILE A 249 3.46 3.81 9.61
C ILE A 249 2.10 4.41 9.26
N GLU A 250 2.02 5.18 8.18
CA GLU A 250 0.82 5.91 7.79
C GLU A 250 0.48 5.79 6.30
N TYR A 251 -0.81 5.69 5.97
CA TYR A 251 -1.30 5.64 4.58
C TYR A 251 -0.68 4.50 3.74
N CYS A 252 -0.11 3.51 4.43
CA CYS A 252 0.58 2.35 3.88
C CYS A 252 -0.36 1.14 3.74
N ARG A 253 -0.05 0.23 2.81
CA ARG A 253 -1.01 -0.81 2.41
C ARG A 253 -0.38 -2.10 1.91
N VAL A 254 -1.08 -3.22 2.13
CA VAL A 254 -0.75 -4.53 1.57
C VAL A 254 -1.93 -5.00 0.70
N THR A 255 -1.69 -5.11 -0.60
CA THR A 255 -2.69 -5.31 -1.64
C THR A 255 -2.37 -6.56 -2.49
N PRO A 256 -3.35 -7.14 -3.20
CA PRO A 256 -3.05 -8.22 -4.13
C PRO A 256 -2.64 -7.66 -5.51
N THR A 257 -1.75 -8.38 -6.21
CA THR A 257 -1.58 -8.24 -7.67
C THR A 257 -2.92 -8.49 -8.37
N ARG A 258 -3.28 -7.60 -9.30
CA ARG A 258 -4.47 -7.72 -10.16
C ARG A 258 -4.12 -7.90 -11.62
N LYS A 259 -5.03 -8.52 -12.37
CA LYS A 259 -5.07 -8.48 -13.84
C LYS A 259 -5.75 -7.20 -14.32
N ASP A 260 -5.77 -6.97 -15.64
CA ASP A 260 -6.36 -5.77 -16.25
C ASP A 260 -7.86 -5.60 -15.98
N ASP A 261 -8.60 -6.70 -15.78
CA ASP A 261 -10.03 -6.70 -15.39
C ASP A 261 -10.27 -6.36 -13.90
N GLY A 262 -9.19 -6.14 -13.14
CA GLY A 262 -9.18 -5.90 -11.70
C GLY A 262 -9.42 -7.15 -10.84
N SER A 263 -9.54 -8.34 -11.43
CA SER A 263 -9.53 -9.61 -10.69
C SER A 263 -8.14 -9.93 -10.15
N ILE A 264 -8.06 -10.73 -9.09
CA ILE A 264 -6.80 -11.14 -8.48
C ILE A 264 -6.01 -12.05 -9.46
N ALA A 265 -4.71 -11.83 -9.58
CA ALA A 265 -3.81 -12.68 -10.35
C ALA A 265 -3.65 -14.08 -9.71
N GLU A 266 -3.25 -15.10 -10.49
CA GLU A 266 -2.90 -16.39 -9.88
C GLU A 266 -1.70 -16.18 -8.95
N LYS A 267 -1.81 -16.62 -7.68
CA LYS A 267 -0.84 -16.34 -6.59
C LYS A 267 -0.61 -14.84 -6.34
N GLY A 268 -1.53 -13.97 -6.77
CA GLY A 268 -1.43 -12.52 -6.60
C GLY A 268 -1.70 -12.01 -5.17
N MET A 269 -2.21 -12.85 -4.27
CA MET A 269 -2.32 -12.51 -2.84
C MET A 269 -0.94 -12.46 -2.19
N THR A 270 -0.71 -11.48 -1.31
CA THR A 270 0.49 -11.45 -0.48
C THR A 270 0.43 -12.56 0.58
N ASP A 271 1.39 -13.50 0.56
CA ASP A 271 1.49 -14.64 1.49
C ASP A 271 2.50 -14.34 2.62
N VAL A 272 2.14 -14.71 3.84
CA VAL A 272 2.99 -14.63 5.04
C VAL A 272 3.00 -16.00 5.71
N THR A 273 3.99 -16.81 5.39
CA THR A 273 4.16 -18.18 5.92
C THR A 273 5.31 -18.22 6.92
N ASN A 274 5.04 -18.52 8.18
CA ASN A 274 6.07 -18.71 9.20
C ASN A 274 5.99 -20.13 9.78
N LYS A 275 7.01 -20.96 9.51
CA LYS A 275 7.07 -22.37 9.91
C LYS A 275 8.32 -22.64 10.74
N TYR A 276 8.12 -22.91 12.03
CA TYR A 276 9.22 -23.21 12.96
C TYR A 276 9.03 -24.57 13.66
N ASP A 277 9.94 -25.50 13.34
CA ASP A 277 10.00 -26.83 13.91
C ASP A 277 11.09 -26.91 15.01
N VAL A 278 10.83 -27.65 16.10
CA VAL A 278 11.82 -27.97 17.14
C VAL A 278 11.94 -29.48 17.26
N ALA A 279 13.12 -30.03 16.93
CA ALA A 279 13.37 -31.46 17.01
C ALA A 279 13.43 -31.94 18.48
N ILE A 280 14.25 -31.30 19.31
CA ILE A 280 14.38 -31.61 20.75
C ILE A 280 14.18 -30.34 21.59
N GLY A 281 13.11 -30.32 22.39
CA GLY A 281 12.76 -29.22 23.29
C GLY A 281 13.16 -29.48 24.74
N ALA A 282 14.17 -28.77 25.23
CA ALA A 282 14.41 -28.61 26.66
C ALA A 282 13.59 -27.42 27.21
N LEU A 283 13.58 -27.25 28.54
CA LEU A 283 12.73 -26.28 29.26
C LEU A 283 12.79 -24.86 28.66
N GLY A 284 11.72 -24.49 27.94
CA GLY A 284 11.61 -23.25 27.18
C GLY A 284 10.37 -23.26 26.29
N GLY A 285 10.00 -22.10 25.75
CA GLY A 285 8.91 -21.97 24.80
C GLY A 285 9.11 -20.81 23.84
N ASN A 286 8.94 -21.08 22.54
CA ASN A 286 9.12 -20.11 21.47
C ASN A 286 7.75 -19.64 20.94
N ASN A 287 7.69 -18.47 20.32
CA ASN A 287 6.47 -17.94 19.72
C ASN A 287 6.71 -17.54 18.25
N VAL A 288 5.88 -18.08 17.37
CA VAL A 288 5.95 -17.96 15.91
C VAL A 288 4.84 -17.03 15.44
N TYR A 289 5.18 -15.95 14.74
CA TYR A 289 4.22 -14.94 14.32
C TYR A 289 4.17 -14.82 12.80
N ALA A 290 2.99 -14.98 12.21
CA ALA A 290 2.70 -14.54 10.85
C ALA A 290 1.68 -13.39 10.94
N SER A 291 1.96 -12.22 10.36
CA SER A 291 1.02 -11.09 10.40
C SER A 291 0.77 -10.42 9.06
N GLY A 292 -0.48 -10.00 8.86
CA GLY A 292 -0.92 -9.33 7.64
C GLY A 292 -0.38 -7.92 7.47
N PHE A 293 0.15 -7.28 8.52
CA PHE A 293 0.80 -5.98 8.39
C PHE A 293 2.15 -5.95 9.14
N VAL A 294 2.17 -5.85 10.48
CA VAL A 294 3.44 -5.82 11.25
C VAL A 294 3.64 -7.04 12.17
N GLY A 295 4.86 -7.53 12.30
CA GLY A 295 5.16 -8.72 13.11
C GLY A 295 5.11 -8.43 14.61
N CYS A 296 5.70 -7.31 15.05
CA CYS A 296 5.65 -6.81 16.42
C CYS A 296 5.55 -5.28 16.48
N MET A 297 4.69 -4.75 17.35
CA MET A 297 4.68 -3.34 17.76
C MET A 297 5.26 -3.18 19.16
N ALA A 298 6.06 -2.13 19.37
CA ALA A 298 6.67 -1.80 20.66
C ALA A 298 6.87 -0.29 20.82
N GLY A 299 6.72 0.23 22.05
CA GLY A 299 7.21 1.54 22.49
C GLY A 299 6.86 2.68 21.55
N ASP A 300 5.67 3.25 21.69
CA ASP A 300 5.20 4.36 20.88
C ASP A 300 5.07 4.06 19.37
N ALA A 301 4.98 2.78 18.97
CA ALA A 301 4.76 2.38 17.57
C ALA A 301 3.31 2.65 17.11
N LYS A 302 3.15 3.26 15.94
CA LYS A 302 1.86 3.75 15.43
C LYS A 302 1.53 3.21 14.04
N ILE A 303 0.27 2.78 13.86
CA ILE A 303 -0.30 2.39 12.57
C ILE A 303 -1.53 3.26 12.33
N ILE A 304 -1.49 4.11 11.31
CA ILE A 304 -2.49 5.17 11.06
C ILE A 304 -2.97 5.08 9.60
N ASP A 305 -4.28 5.06 9.37
CA ASP A 305 -4.86 4.98 8.02
C ASP A 305 -4.19 3.87 7.15
N CYS A 306 -4.19 2.61 7.61
CA CYS A 306 -3.48 1.52 6.95
C CYS A 306 -4.36 0.28 6.73
N PHE A 307 -4.10 -0.50 5.69
CA PHE A 307 -4.86 -1.74 5.47
C PHE A 307 -4.06 -2.92 4.90
N SER A 308 -4.60 -4.12 5.08
CA SER A 308 -4.06 -5.35 4.51
C SER A 308 -5.12 -6.38 4.10
N THR A 309 -4.85 -7.04 2.97
CA THR A 309 -5.58 -8.22 2.48
C THR A 309 -4.75 -9.52 2.54
N ALA A 310 -3.62 -9.52 3.24
CA ALA A 310 -2.64 -10.62 3.19
C ALA A 310 -3.17 -11.95 3.76
N GLN A 311 -2.64 -13.05 3.23
CA GLN A 311 -2.92 -14.41 3.71
C GLN A 311 -1.82 -14.85 4.68
N CYS A 312 -2.17 -15.15 5.92
CA CYS A 312 -1.19 -15.44 6.98
C CYS A 312 -1.32 -16.88 7.47
N TYR A 313 -0.21 -17.61 7.50
CA TYR A 313 -0.12 -18.95 8.07
C TYR A 313 1.06 -19.07 9.04
N SER A 314 0.75 -19.33 10.31
CA SER A 314 1.75 -19.59 11.36
C SER A 314 1.74 -21.06 11.77
N TYR A 315 2.92 -21.67 11.82
CA TYR A 315 3.12 -23.08 12.15
C TYR A 315 4.23 -23.26 13.17
N ALA A 316 3.93 -24.06 14.20
CA ALA A 316 4.83 -24.38 15.30
C ALA A 316 4.84 -25.89 15.54
N ALA A 317 6.01 -26.50 15.62
CA ALA A 317 6.13 -27.88 16.07
C ALA A 317 7.19 -28.05 17.17
N SER A 318 6.97 -29.01 18.05
CA SER A 318 7.96 -29.52 18.99
C SER A 318 7.80 -31.04 19.06
N TYR A 319 8.82 -31.79 18.62
CA TYR A 319 8.67 -33.24 18.39
C TYR A 319 9.01 -34.08 19.62
N VAL A 320 10.11 -33.79 20.30
CA VAL A 320 10.56 -34.51 21.50
C VAL A 320 10.81 -33.53 22.63
N GLY A 321 10.09 -33.62 23.74
CA GLY A 321 10.28 -32.74 24.90
C GLY A 321 9.38 -33.11 26.08
N VAL A 322 9.78 -32.70 27.29
CA VAL A 322 9.05 -33.00 28.54
C VAL A 322 8.16 -31.83 28.97
N VAL A 323 8.57 -30.58 28.72
CA VAL A 323 7.82 -29.35 29.10
C VAL A 323 8.00 -28.21 28.07
N ALA A 324 8.47 -28.50 26.85
CA ALA A 324 8.68 -27.48 25.83
C ALA A 324 7.39 -27.20 25.04
N VAL A 325 7.03 -25.92 24.88
CA VAL A 325 5.81 -25.51 24.17
C VAL A 325 6.11 -24.38 23.19
N THR A 326 5.99 -24.66 21.89
CA THR A 326 6.10 -23.66 20.82
C THR A 326 4.69 -23.27 20.35
N ARG A 327 4.41 -21.97 20.28
CA ARG A 327 3.07 -21.46 19.91
C ARG A 327 3.08 -20.73 18.58
N ALA A 328 2.17 -21.12 17.69
CA ALA A 328 1.89 -20.40 16.44
C ALA A 328 0.81 -19.35 16.67
N TRP A 329 1.05 -18.11 16.27
CA TRP A 329 0.13 -16.97 16.34
C TRP A 329 -0.05 -16.35 14.94
N ALA A 330 -1.27 -16.00 14.55
CA ALA A 330 -1.55 -15.35 13.27
C ALA A 330 -2.46 -14.12 13.43
N GLY A 331 -2.00 -12.94 12.99
CA GLY A 331 -2.60 -11.64 13.34
C GLY A 331 -2.85 -10.72 12.16
N GLY A 332 -4.00 -10.04 12.11
CA GLY A 332 -4.39 -9.18 11.00
C GLY A 332 -3.49 -7.96 10.80
N LEU A 333 -3.57 -6.99 11.72
CA LEU A 333 -2.71 -5.80 11.70
C LEU A 333 -1.39 -6.03 12.47
N ALA A 334 -1.40 -6.78 13.57
CA ALA A 334 -0.19 -7.08 14.35
C ALA A 334 -0.06 -8.55 14.76
N GLY A 335 1.14 -9.13 14.63
CA GLY A 335 1.46 -10.45 15.17
C GLY A 335 1.56 -10.41 16.70
N ARG A 336 2.19 -9.37 17.23
CA ARG A 336 2.33 -9.09 18.66
C ARG A 336 2.27 -7.59 18.93
N ILE A 337 1.72 -7.20 20.06
CA ILE A 337 1.91 -5.86 20.64
C ILE A 337 2.60 -6.07 22.00
N LEU A 338 3.64 -5.30 22.30
CA LEU A 338 4.27 -5.31 23.62
C LEU A 338 3.54 -4.34 24.55
N THR A 339 3.30 -4.75 25.80
CA THR A 339 2.84 -3.88 26.89
C THR A 339 3.91 -2.83 27.23
N LYS A 340 3.99 -1.79 26.41
CA LYS A 340 4.71 -0.53 26.59
C LYS A 340 3.69 0.59 26.37
N GLU A 341 3.96 1.79 26.87
CA GLU A 341 3.09 2.95 26.67
C GLU A 341 3.09 3.39 25.19
N GLY A 342 2.05 4.16 24.80
CA GLY A 342 1.98 4.89 23.53
C GLY A 342 1.78 4.12 22.22
N ASN A 343 1.69 2.78 22.22
CA ASN A 343 1.33 2.04 21.00
C ASN A 343 -0.08 2.45 20.52
N GLU A 344 -0.25 2.72 19.23
CA GLU A 344 -1.51 3.22 18.66
C GLU A 344 -1.88 2.51 17.34
N LEU A 345 -3.15 2.15 17.18
CA LEU A 345 -3.75 1.79 15.89
C LEU A 345 -4.96 2.69 15.63
N VAL A 346 -4.96 3.39 14.49
CA VAL A 346 -5.96 4.41 14.14
C VAL A 346 -6.44 4.19 12.71
N ARG A 347 -7.77 4.17 12.48
CA ARG A 347 -8.42 4.05 11.15
C ARG A 347 -7.79 2.97 10.25
N SER A 348 -7.49 1.81 10.81
CA SER A 348 -6.75 0.77 10.12
C SER A 348 -7.52 -0.55 10.10
N HIS A 349 -7.48 -1.29 8.98
CA HIS A 349 -8.33 -2.47 8.83
C HIS A 349 -7.67 -3.69 8.15
N PHE A 350 -8.16 -4.87 8.50
CA PHE A 350 -7.68 -6.15 7.95
C PHE A 350 -8.80 -6.94 7.26
N ALA A 351 -8.58 -7.33 6.01
CA ALA A 351 -9.52 -8.11 5.21
C ALA A 351 -8.82 -9.27 4.46
N GLY A 352 -7.87 -9.92 5.11
CA GLY A 352 -7.17 -11.10 4.62
C GLY A 352 -7.57 -12.41 5.31
N ASP A 353 -6.74 -13.44 5.17
CA ASP A 353 -6.92 -14.75 5.79
C ASP A 353 -5.91 -14.95 6.94
N LEU A 354 -6.32 -15.64 8.00
CA LEU A 354 -5.50 -15.96 9.17
C LEU A 354 -5.69 -17.43 9.52
N SER A 355 -4.64 -18.25 9.40
CA SER A 355 -4.67 -19.66 9.79
C SER A 355 -3.47 -20.02 10.66
N SER A 356 -3.63 -21.05 11.48
CA SER A 356 -2.54 -21.49 12.36
C SER A 356 -2.58 -22.99 12.62
N ARG A 357 -1.43 -23.56 12.96
CA ARG A 357 -1.33 -24.94 13.44
C ARG A 357 -0.15 -25.11 14.37
N GLN A 358 -0.40 -25.69 15.55
CA GLN A 358 0.65 -26.04 16.50
C GLN A 358 0.61 -27.51 16.89
N TYR A 359 1.79 -28.11 16.96
CA TYR A 359 2.05 -29.49 17.37
C TYR A 359 2.96 -29.45 18.60
N ASN A 360 2.47 -29.89 19.76
CA ASN A 360 3.24 -29.90 21.00
C ASN A 360 3.04 -31.23 21.75
N PRO A 361 4.08 -31.82 22.37
CA PRO A 361 3.96 -33.10 23.05
C PRO A 361 3.66 -32.90 24.55
N ILE A 362 2.69 -33.63 25.09
CA ILE A 362 2.52 -33.79 26.54
C ILE A 362 2.83 -35.23 26.90
N ALA A 363 3.89 -35.44 27.70
CA ALA A 363 4.38 -36.78 28.07
C ALA A 363 4.57 -37.70 26.85
N VAL A 364 5.21 -37.19 25.79
CA VAL A 364 5.45 -37.86 24.49
C VAL A 364 4.18 -38.11 23.64
N ILE A 365 2.97 -37.77 24.12
CA ILE A 365 1.74 -37.82 23.32
C ILE A 365 1.58 -36.52 22.52
N PRO A 366 1.49 -36.57 21.17
CA PRO A 366 1.27 -35.38 20.34
C PRO A 366 -0.11 -34.74 20.56
N ILE A 367 -0.14 -33.44 20.82
CA ILE A 367 -1.35 -32.62 20.78
C ILE A 367 -1.27 -31.69 19.58
N ILE A 368 -2.23 -31.84 18.67
CA ILE A 368 -2.40 -31.00 17.49
C ILE A 368 -3.53 -30.01 17.76
N GLN A 369 -3.25 -28.72 17.59
CA GLN A 369 -4.25 -27.66 17.65
C GLN A 369 -4.19 -26.83 16.37
N ASN A 370 -5.35 -26.58 15.78
CA ASN A 370 -5.51 -25.90 14.50
C ASN A 370 -6.38 -24.67 14.71
N ASP A 371 -6.08 -23.59 13.98
CA ASP A 371 -6.85 -22.34 13.95
C ASP A 371 -7.06 -21.71 15.35
N VAL A 372 -6.01 -21.80 16.19
CA VAL A 372 -5.88 -21.20 17.54
C VAL A 372 -5.01 -19.94 17.50
N ASN A 373 -4.99 -19.14 18.58
CA ASN A 373 -4.09 -17.99 18.73
C ASN A 373 -4.22 -16.96 17.57
N LEU A 374 -5.43 -16.83 17.01
CA LEU A 374 -5.76 -15.88 15.94
C LEU A 374 -6.20 -14.54 16.54
N GLY A 375 -5.93 -13.43 15.85
CA GLY A 375 -6.47 -12.11 16.22
C GLY A 375 -6.66 -11.21 15.00
N GLY A 376 -7.88 -10.71 14.79
CA GLY A 376 -8.24 -9.90 13.63
C GLY A 376 -7.59 -8.51 13.63
N ILE A 377 -7.31 -7.96 14.81
CA ILE A 377 -6.48 -6.77 14.99
C ILE A 377 -5.08 -7.23 15.36
N ALA A 378 -4.92 -7.91 16.51
CA ALA A 378 -3.62 -8.37 16.99
C ALA A 378 -3.67 -9.77 17.60
N ALA A 379 -2.73 -10.66 17.23
CA ALA A 379 -2.74 -12.04 17.69
C ALA A 379 -2.29 -12.19 19.14
N ARG A 380 -1.04 -11.82 19.47
CA ARG A 380 -0.56 -11.79 20.86
C ARG A 380 -0.57 -10.37 21.41
N ALA A 381 -1.76 -9.93 21.80
CA ALA A 381 -2.01 -8.69 22.52
C ALA A 381 -3.33 -8.84 23.31
N ASN A 382 -3.55 -7.94 24.27
CA ASN A 382 -4.72 -7.85 25.12
C ASN A 382 -5.38 -6.46 24.96
N LYS A 383 -6.63 -6.33 25.42
CA LYS A 383 -7.30 -5.03 25.54
C LYS A 383 -6.55 -4.11 26.53
N GLY A 384 -5.71 -3.24 25.98
CA GLY A 384 -4.90 -2.28 26.74
C GLY A 384 -3.41 -2.25 26.38
N ASP A 385 -2.90 -3.19 25.56
CA ASP A 385 -1.51 -3.15 25.09
C ASP A 385 -1.25 -2.06 24.01
N ALA A 386 -2.32 -1.49 23.46
CA ALA A 386 -2.33 -0.31 22.59
C ALA A 386 -3.66 0.45 22.72
N THR A 387 -3.63 1.74 22.40
CA THR A 387 -4.84 2.52 22.08
C THR A 387 -5.31 2.13 20.68
N VAL A 388 -6.60 1.82 20.52
CA VAL A 388 -7.17 1.36 19.24
C VAL A 388 -8.46 2.11 18.92
N THR A 389 -8.45 2.82 17.79
CA THR A 389 -9.49 3.78 17.37
C THR A 389 -9.87 3.53 15.92
N GLU A 390 -11.17 3.37 15.65
CA GLU A 390 -11.80 3.07 14.36
C GLU A 390 -11.13 1.96 13.54
N CYS A 391 -10.68 0.88 14.21
CA CYS A 391 -9.94 -0.23 13.60
C CYS A 391 -10.76 -1.52 13.50
N TYR A 392 -10.90 -2.05 12.28
CA TYR A 392 -11.86 -3.14 12.01
C TYR A 392 -11.24 -4.31 11.25
N PHE A 393 -11.90 -5.47 11.28
CA PHE A 393 -11.50 -6.59 10.44
C PHE A 393 -12.71 -7.34 9.86
N LYS A 394 -12.53 -7.93 8.67
CA LYS A 394 -13.55 -8.64 7.89
C LYS A 394 -13.46 -10.16 8.14
N PRO A 395 -14.24 -10.76 9.06
CA PRO A 395 -14.02 -12.14 9.47
C PRO A 395 -14.38 -13.14 8.37
N SER A 396 -15.31 -12.79 7.49
CA SER A 396 -15.81 -13.64 6.40
C SER A 396 -14.70 -14.14 5.46
N VAL A 397 -13.70 -13.31 5.16
CA VAL A 397 -12.56 -13.67 4.29
C VAL A 397 -11.76 -14.82 4.90
N SER A 398 -11.46 -14.72 6.20
CA SER A 398 -10.72 -15.74 6.94
C SER A 398 -11.58 -16.95 7.30
N LEU A 399 -12.85 -16.77 7.68
CA LEU A 399 -13.75 -17.87 8.04
C LEU A 399 -14.11 -18.78 6.85
N ASN A 400 -14.15 -18.22 5.63
CA ASN A 400 -14.29 -18.98 4.38
C ASN A 400 -12.94 -19.32 3.71
N GLY A 401 -11.82 -18.88 4.31
CA GLY A 401 -10.47 -19.11 3.84
C GLY A 401 -9.83 -20.39 4.37
N SER A 402 -8.51 -20.37 4.55
CA SER A 402 -7.70 -21.52 4.96
C SER A 402 -8.03 -21.92 6.40
N SER A 403 -8.39 -23.19 6.61
CA SER A 403 -8.51 -23.78 7.95
C SER A 403 -7.62 -25.02 8.01
N GLN A 404 -6.83 -25.13 9.08
CA GLN A 404 -6.03 -26.32 9.35
C GLN A 404 -6.84 -27.40 10.07
N GLY A 405 -8.04 -27.08 10.57
CA GLY A 405 -8.93 -27.97 11.29
C GLY A 405 -10.33 -28.05 10.69
N THR A 406 -11.35 -27.65 11.47
CA THR A 406 -12.74 -27.58 11.02
C THR A 406 -13.12 -26.11 10.91
N ALA A 407 -13.36 -25.59 9.70
CA ALA A 407 -13.64 -24.16 9.47
C ALA A 407 -14.76 -23.61 10.38
N ALA A 408 -15.85 -24.36 10.58
CA ALA A 408 -16.95 -24.03 11.49
C ALA A 408 -16.57 -23.93 13.00
N LYS A 409 -15.32 -24.20 13.37
CA LYS A 409 -14.76 -24.01 14.73
C LYS A 409 -13.73 -22.88 14.79
N LYS A 410 -13.29 -22.33 13.64
CA LYS A 410 -12.36 -21.20 13.55
C LYS A 410 -12.97 -19.98 14.26
N LYS A 411 -12.20 -19.32 15.12
CA LYS A 411 -12.63 -18.14 15.87
C LYS A 411 -11.56 -17.06 15.81
N ILE A 412 -12.00 -15.83 15.59
CA ILE A 412 -11.14 -14.67 15.38
C ILE A 412 -11.65 -13.55 16.31
N PRO A 413 -11.10 -13.42 17.53
CA PRO A 413 -11.31 -12.22 18.35
C PRO A 413 -10.60 -11.01 17.73
N SER A 414 -10.84 -9.80 18.26
CA SER A 414 -9.98 -8.65 17.93
C SER A 414 -8.56 -8.88 18.45
N PHE A 415 -8.47 -9.33 19.70
CA PHE A 415 -7.25 -9.61 20.42
C PHE A 415 -7.16 -11.09 20.80
N GLY A 416 -6.13 -11.79 20.33
CA GLY A 416 -5.95 -13.22 20.58
C GLY A 416 -5.30 -13.58 21.92
N GLY A 417 -4.75 -12.61 22.66
CA GLY A 417 -4.09 -12.83 23.95
C GLY A 417 -5.07 -13.01 25.12
N ASP A 418 -6.09 -12.15 25.19
CA ASP A 418 -7.17 -12.19 26.19
C ASP A 418 -8.50 -12.73 25.62
N GLY A 419 -8.63 -12.82 24.29
CA GLY A 419 -9.85 -13.21 23.60
C GLY A 419 -10.88 -12.09 23.43
N THR A 420 -10.51 -10.82 23.66
CA THR A 420 -11.41 -9.67 23.51
C THR A 420 -11.95 -9.61 22.08
N THR A 421 -13.28 -9.73 21.94
CA THR A 421 -13.94 -9.83 20.63
C THR A 421 -14.12 -8.49 19.95
N LYS A 422 -14.48 -7.43 20.68
CA LYS A 422 -14.67 -6.06 20.16
C LYS A 422 -14.53 -4.98 21.26
N GLY A 423 -14.47 -3.72 20.84
CA GLY A 423 -14.59 -2.53 21.66
C GLY A 423 -15.49 -1.50 20.99
N ASP A 424 -15.53 -0.28 21.54
CA ASP A 424 -16.48 0.75 21.08
C ASP A 424 -16.10 1.33 19.72
N GLY A 425 -14.79 1.51 19.48
CA GLY A 425 -14.20 1.91 18.20
C GLY A 425 -13.48 0.78 17.44
N TYR A 426 -13.68 -0.50 17.76
CA TYR A 426 -12.94 -1.57 17.07
C TYR A 426 -13.57 -2.96 17.03
N GLY A 427 -13.21 -3.74 16.01
CA GLY A 427 -13.41 -5.19 15.96
C GLY A 427 -14.04 -5.74 14.67
N PRO A 428 -14.75 -6.89 14.73
CA PRO A 428 -15.29 -7.55 13.55
C PRO A 428 -16.49 -6.78 12.99
N TRP A 429 -16.48 -6.50 11.68
CA TRP A 429 -17.65 -6.09 10.91
C TRP A 429 -18.00 -7.20 9.91
N ASP A 430 -19.30 -7.41 9.69
CA ASP A 430 -19.83 -8.30 8.65
C ASP A 430 -19.64 -7.71 7.24
N ASP A 431 -19.98 -8.51 6.21
CA ASP A 431 -19.82 -8.13 4.80
C ASP A 431 -20.66 -6.90 4.40
N GLU A 432 -21.86 -6.74 4.97
CA GLU A 432 -22.77 -5.62 4.67
C GLU A 432 -22.21 -4.29 5.20
N ARG A 433 -21.76 -4.29 6.47
CA ARG A 433 -21.05 -3.15 7.06
C ARG A 433 -19.74 -2.85 6.32
N TYR A 434 -19.02 -3.87 5.86
CA TYR A 434 -17.81 -3.67 5.05
C TYR A 434 -18.08 -2.99 3.70
N THR A 435 -19.24 -3.23 3.07
CA THR A 435 -19.63 -2.59 1.80
C THR A 435 -20.22 -1.18 1.92
N THR A 436 -20.73 -0.80 3.10
CA THR A 436 -21.45 0.47 3.28
C THR A 436 -20.46 1.64 3.40
N ARG A 437 -20.21 2.37 2.30
CA ARG A 437 -19.30 3.54 2.27
C ARG A 437 -19.63 4.55 3.36
N GLU A 438 -20.90 4.93 3.47
CA GLU A 438 -21.38 5.96 4.39
C GLU A 438 -21.03 5.64 5.85
N LEU A 439 -20.98 4.36 6.22
CA LEU A 439 -20.58 3.91 7.56
C LEU A 439 -19.08 4.12 7.81
N TRP A 440 -18.23 3.91 6.81
CA TRP A 440 -16.79 4.23 6.94
C TRP A 440 -16.57 5.75 7.06
N GLU A 441 -17.34 6.55 6.32
CA GLU A 441 -17.35 8.02 6.43
C GLU A 441 -17.82 8.50 7.83
N GLU A 442 -18.80 7.81 8.45
CA GLU A 442 -19.22 8.04 9.84
C GLU A 442 -18.12 7.69 10.87
N HIS A 443 -17.21 6.77 10.53
CA HIS A 443 -16.09 6.31 11.37
C HIS A 443 -14.73 6.98 11.01
N ASP A 444 -14.76 8.23 10.54
CA ASP A 444 -13.58 9.09 10.25
C ASP A 444 -12.67 8.61 9.08
N TYR A 445 -13.07 7.60 8.29
CA TYR A 445 -12.37 7.28 7.04
C TYR A 445 -12.73 8.32 5.98
N ASP A 446 -11.76 9.08 5.48
CA ASP A 446 -12.00 10.23 4.61
C ASP A 446 -11.98 9.88 3.12
N PHE A 447 -13.17 9.70 2.53
CA PHE A 447 -13.33 9.39 1.10
C PHE A 447 -13.43 10.63 0.19
N CYS A 448 -13.08 11.81 0.70
CA CYS A 448 -13.23 13.09 0.01
C CYS A 448 -12.01 14.03 0.17
N ALA A 449 -10.90 13.57 0.76
CA ALA A 449 -9.71 14.37 1.09
C ALA A 449 -10.06 15.69 1.82
N GLY A 450 -11.06 15.64 2.70
CA GLY A 450 -11.58 16.76 3.47
C GLY A 450 -10.94 16.97 4.84
N THR A 451 -10.39 15.91 5.44
CA THR A 451 -9.93 15.91 6.84
C THR A 451 -8.42 15.92 6.90
N MET A 452 -7.87 17.09 7.18
CA MET A 452 -6.43 17.26 7.42
C MET A 452 -5.97 16.46 8.65
N ARG A 453 -4.85 15.75 8.50
CA ARG A 453 -4.19 14.92 9.51
C ARG A 453 -2.87 15.57 9.90
N SER A 454 -2.48 15.38 11.16
CA SER A 454 -1.26 15.95 11.75
C SER A 454 -0.52 14.83 12.48
N THR A 455 0.63 14.41 11.94
CA THR A 455 1.38 13.22 12.37
C THR A 455 2.90 13.45 12.29
N ALA A 456 3.69 12.42 12.59
CA ALA A 456 5.15 12.45 12.42
C ALA A 456 5.61 12.54 10.94
N ASN A 457 4.72 12.42 9.95
CA ASN A 457 5.06 12.60 8.54
C ASN A 457 5.01 14.07 8.07
N ASN A 458 4.40 14.98 8.84
CA ASN A 458 4.18 16.38 8.46
C ASN A 458 5.44 17.10 7.95
N ASP A 459 6.58 16.91 8.62
CA ASP A 459 7.84 17.58 8.27
C ASP A 459 8.38 17.17 6.89
N TYR A 460 8.02 15.96 6.42
CA TYR A 460 8.39 15.43 5.11
C TYR A 460 7.35 15.77 4.03
N LEU A 461 6.06 15.83 4.41
CA LEU A 461 4.94 16.14 3.50
C LEU A 461 4.70 17.65 3.32
N GLY A 462 5.36 18.50 4.11
CA GLY A 462 5.31 19.96 4.00
C GLY A 462 4.21 20.63 4.82
N GLY A 463 3.63 19.93 5.80
CA GLY A 463 2.53 20.39 6.65
C GLY A 463 1.54 19.27 6.96
N ASP A 464 0.34 19.64 7.41
CA ASP A 464 -0.79 18.69 7.52
C ASP A 464 -1.22 18.19 6.12
N HIS A 465 -1.61 16.92 6.03
CA HIS A 465 -1.93 16.20 4.79
C HIS A 465 -3.31 15.51 4.87
N ALA A 466 -3.78 14.90 3.78
CA ALA A 466 -5.07 14.17 3.75
C ALA A 466 -4.89 12.74 3.21
N ASN A 467 -5.50 11.77 3.87
CA ASN A 467 -5.43 10.34 3.56
C ASN A 467 -6.73 9.92 2.85
N GLU A 468 -6.76 9.91 1.50
CA GLU A 468 -7.98 9.64 0.72
C GLU A 468 -8.32 8.13 0.62
N TRP A 469 -9.54 7.79 1.03
CA TRP A 469 -10.09 6.44 0.94
C TRP A 469 -11.06 6.29 -0.25
N ALA A 470 -11.14 5.07 -0.80
CA ALA A 470 -12.06 4.70 -1.87
C ALA A 470 -12.61 3.28 -1.67
N MET A 471 -13.79 2.98 -2.22
CA MET A 471 -14.38 1.64 -2.11
C MET A 471 -13.91 0.71 -3.23
N ASP A 472 -13.26 -0.39 -2.88
CA ASP A 472 -13.10 -1.52 -3.77
C ASP A 472 -14.38 -2.37 -3.78
N TYR A 473 -15.17 -2.22 -4.84
CA TYR A 473 -16.41 -2.96 -5.07
C TYR A 473 -16.18 -4.39 -5.60
N LYS A 474 -14.94 -4.78 -5.95
CA LYS A 474 -14.59 -6.17 -6.30
C LYS A 474 -14.20 -6.97 -5.07
N LEU A 475 -13.38 -6.41 -4.17
CA LEU A 475 -13.01 -7.01 -2.87
C LEU A 475 -14.03 -6.74 -1.76
N ASN A 476 -14.92 -5.76 -1.97
CA ASN A 476 -15.95 -5.32 -1.02
C ASN A 476 -15.34 -4.79 0.29
N ILE A 477 -14.38 -3.88 0.17
CA ILE A 477 -13.63 -3.24 1.26
C ILE A 477 -13.30 -1.77 0.91
N PRO A 478 -13.03 -0.90 1.89
CA PRO A 478 -12.29 0.33 1.64
C PRO A 478 -10.82 0.01 1.29
N VAL A 479 -10.19 0.91 0.53
CA VAL A 479 -8.76 0.91 0.14
C VAL A 479 -8.28 2.36 -0.01
N HIS A 480 -6.97 2.60 -0.04
CA HIS A 480 -6.43 3.92 -0.42
C HIS A 480 -6.62 4.10 -1.93
N GLY A 481 -7.14 5.25 -2.34
CA GLY A 481 -7.57 5.49 -3.72
C GLY A 481 -8.29 6.81 -3.87
N GLN A 482 -8.54 7.20 -5.11
CA GLN A 482 -9.27 8.43 -5.41
C GLN A 482 -10.71 8.11 -5.81
N SER A 483 -11.66 8.96 -5.44
CA SER A 483 -13.04 8.84 -5.94
C SER A 483 -13.28 9.68 -7.20
N VAL A 484 -14.04 9.15 -8.15
CA VAL A 484 -14.53 9.86 -9.36
C VAL A 484 -16.04 9.75 -9.42
N LYS A 485 -16.72 10.84 -9.79
CA LYS A 485 -18.16 10.98 -9.61
C LYS A 485 -18.85 11.30 -10.94
N ALA A 486 -20.09 10.87 -11.10
CA ALA A 486 -20.92 11.21 -12.26
C ALA A 486 -22.37 11.45 -11.87
N THR A 487 -23.03 12.37 -12.57
CA THR A 487 -24.47 12.66 -12.37
C THR A 487 -25.12 13.18 -13.65
N ILE A 488 -26.44 13.32 -13.64
CA ILE A 488 -27.21 14.01 -14.67
C ILE A 488 -27.61 15.42 -14.21
N ASP A 489 -27.90 16.33 -15.14
CA ASP A 489 -28.26 17.72 -14.84
C ASP A 489 -29.77 17.96 -14.62
N PHE A 490 -30.62 16.96 -14.87
CA PHE A 490 -32.07 17.12 -14.81
C PHE A 490 -32.80 15.80 -14.51
N PRO A 491 -33.83 15.78 -13.62
CA PRO A 491 -34.54 14.56 -13.26
C PRO A 491 -35.15 13.81 -14.45
N GLY A 492 -34.85 12.51 -14.54
CA GLY A 492 -35.42 11.61 -15.55
C GLY A 492 -34.97 11.91 -17.00
N ALA A 493 -33.89 12.67 -17.20
CA ALA A 493 -33.37 12.98 -18.54
C ALA A 493 -32.49 11.88 -19.15
N GLY A 494 -32.06 10.91 -18.35
CA GLY A 494 -31.23 9.78 -18.76
C GLY A 494 -30.58 9.08 -17.57
N THR A 495 -29.56 8.29 -17.86
CA THR A 495 -28.66 7.67 -16.87
C THR A 495 -27.22 8.06 -17.19
N ALA A 496 -26.47 8.48 -16.17
CA ALA A 496 -25.02 8.64 -16.21
C ALA A 496 -24.37 7.41 -15.56
N THR A 497 -23.43 6.76 -16.25
CA THR A 497 -22.77 5.54 -15.79
C THR A 497 -21.25 5.68 -15.88
N ILE A 498 -20.56 5.49 -14.76
CA ILE A 498 -19.11 5.25 -14.73
C ILE A 498 -18.90 3.76 -14.97
N THR A 499 -18.08 3.39 -15.96
CA THR A 499 -17.77 1.98 -16.21
C THR A 499 -16.84 1.40 -15.14
N ALA A 500 -16.91 0.09 -14.94
CA ALA A 500 -16.05 -0.66 -14.02
C ALA A 500 -14.56 -0.32 -14.18
N THR A 501 -13.98 0.21 -13.10
CA THR A 501 -12.54 0.39 -12.89
C THR A 501 -11.90 -0.90 -12.36
N LYS A 502 -10.58 -0.92 -12.11
CA LYS A 502 -9.88 -2.04 -11.45
C LYS A 502 -10.27 -2.24 -9.99
N LEU A 503 -10.85 -1.22 -9.36
CA LEU A 503 -11.54 -1.31 -8.06
C LEU A 503 -13.07 -1.51 -8.18
N GLY A 504 -13.65 -1.34 -9.37
CA GLY A 504 -15.08 -1.10 -9.53
C GLY A 504 -15.90 -2.18 -10.25
N ILE A 505 -17.21 -1.95 -10.18
CA ILE A 505 -18.24 -2.42 -11.13
C ILE A 505 -18.82 -1.19 -11.87
N ASP A 506 -19.68 -1.37 -12.87
CA ASP A 506 -20.38 -0.23 -13.49
C ASP A 506 -21.26 0.45 -12.41
N GLN A 507 -21.03 1.75 -12.17
CA GLN A 507 -21.73 2.57 -11.17
C GLN A 507 -22.58 3.61 -11.88
N ALA A 508 -23.89 3.65 -11.61
CA ALA A 508 -24.85 4.41 -12.41
C ALA A 508 -25.86 5.20 -11.58
N THR A 509 -26.28 6.36 -12.08
CA THR A 509 -27.39 7.14 -11.51
C THR A 509 -28.31 7.72 -12.59
N SER A 510 -29.61 7.75 -12.29
CA SER A 510 -30.66 8.48 -13.02
C SER A 510 -31.34 9.55 -12.17
N ASP A 511 -30.81 9.81 -10.97
CA ASP A 511 -31.20 10.90 -10.08
C ASP A 511 -30.10 11.97 -10.10
N PRO A 512 -30.37 13.22 -10.54
CA PRO A 512 -29.36 14.29 -10.52
C PRO A 512 -28.83 14.56 -9.11
N TYR A 513 -29.63 14.28 -8.07
CA TYR A 513 -29.33 14.64 -6.69
C TYR A 513 -28.56 13.56 -5.90
N ALA A 514 -28.32 12.39 -6.50
CA ALA A 514 -27.52 11.31 -5.93
C ALA A 514 -26.51 10.81 -6.97
N PHE A 515 -25.23 11.05 -6.73
CA PHE A 515 -24.18 10.83 -7.73
C PHE A 515 -23.78 9.35 -7.79
N ALA A 516 -23.51 8.85 -9.00
CA ALA A 516 -22.74 7.64 -9.16
C ALA A 516 -21.29 7.94 -8.74
N VAL A 517 -20.69 7.07 -7.93
CA VAL A 517 -19.30 7.23 -7.47
C VAL A 517 -18.56 5.92 -7.70
N SER A 518 -17.40 6.01 -8.34
CA SER A 518 -16.49 4.88 -8.54
C SER A 518 -15.12 5.19 -7.93
N ALA A 519 -14.37 4.15 -7.64
CA ALA A 519 -13.03 4.23 -7.09
C ALA A 519 -11.98 4.04 -8.20
N VAL A 520 -10.90 4.81 -8.11
CA VAL A 520 -9.70 4.74 -8.94
C VAL A 520 -8.56 4.21 -8.08
N LEU A 521 -7.89 3.14 -8.53
CA LEU A 521 -6.78 2.55 -7.79
C LEU A 521 -5.67 3.57 -7.53
N ALA A 522 -5.26 3.73 -6.26
CA ALA A 522 -4.12 4.57 -5.91
C ALA A 522 -2.86 4.16 -6.69
N GLY A 523 -2.32 5.12 -7.44
CA GLY A 523 -0.96 5.03 -7.92
C GLY A 523 0.01 5.46 -6.83
N THR A 524 0.82 4.51 -6.34
CA THR A 524 2.24 4.83 -6.15
C THR A 524 2.77 5.25 -7.52
N ALA A 525 3.37 6.44 -7.67
CA ALA A 525 3.85 6.94 -8.97
C ALA A 525 4.89 6.01 -9.66
N GLN A 526 5.41 5.04 -8.91
CA GLN A 526 6.48 4.10 -9.22
C GLN A 526 5.98 2.74 -9.73
N GLY A 527 4.67 2.46 -9.60
CA GLY A 527 4.08 1.16 -9.85
C GLY A 527 3.33 1.11 -11.18
N LEU A 528 3.99 0.76 -12.28
CA LEU A 528 3.47 0.79 -13.66
C LEU A 528 2.34 -0.21 -14.02
N ALA A 529 1.53 -0.60 -13.05
CA ALA A 529 0.09 -0.65 -13.30
C ALA A 529 -0.47 0.77 -13.06
N GLN A 530 -0.42 1.62 -14.10
CA GLN A 530 -1.24 2.84 -14.19
C GLN A 530 -2.63 2.55 -13.60
N GLY A 531 -2.97 3.17 -12.46
CA GLY A 531 -3.98 2.66 -11.51
C GLY A 531 -5.34 2.39 -12.16
N ASP A 532 -6.18 3.41 -12.21
CA ASP A 532 -7.10 3.61 -13.33
C ASP A 532 -6.75 4.96 -13.93
N THR A 533 -5.86 5.00 -14.93
CA THR A 533 -5.53 6.25 -15.63
C THR A 533 -6.66 6.73 -16.51
N SER A 534 -7.42 5.80 -17.11
CA SER A 534 -8.60 6.08 -17.92
C SER A 534 -9.88 5.71 -17.18
N VAL A 535 -10.77 6.68 -16.97
CA VAL A 535 -12.14 6.43 -16.48
C VAL A 535 -13.13 6.73 -17.59
N THR A 536 -13.96 5.75 -17.95
CA THR A 536 -14.96 5.89 -19.01
C THR A 536 -16.35 6.14 -18.45
N PHE A 537 -17.01 7.15 -19.01
CA PHE A 537 -18.35 7.60 -18.68
C PHE A 537 -19.27 7.31 -19.86
N LYS A 538 -20.24 6.43 -19.66
CA LYS A 538 -21.33 6.12 -20.60
C LYS A 538 -22.55 6.96 -20.24
N GLN A 539 -23.35 7.28 -21.25
CA GLN A 539 -24.64 7.93 -21.04
C GLN A 539 -25.73 7.33 -21.92
N GLU A 540 -26.95 7.30 -21.39
CA GLU A 540 -28.16 6.94 -22.13
C GLU A 540 -29.27 7.97 -21.83
N THR A 541 -29.64 8.80 -22.79
CA THR A 541 -30.77 9.73 -22.61
C THR A 541 -32.10 9.01 -22.66
N SER A 542 -33.01 9.38 -21.76
CA SER A 542 -34.35 8.81 -21.69
C SER A 542 -35.19 9.15 -22.92
N ALA A 543 -36.11 8.25 -23.25
CA ALA A 543 -37.19 8.59 -24.17
C ALA A 543 -38.13 9.63 -23.54
N LYS A 544 -38.73 10.47 -24.39
CA LYS A 544 -39.73 11.50 -24.06
C LYS A 544 -40.71 11.05 -22.94
N PRO A 545 -40.70 11.69 -21.76
CA PRO A 545 -41.67 11.42 -20.69
C PRO A 545 -43.13 11.56 -21.14
N ALA A 546 -44.01 10.78 -20.50
CA ALA A 546 -45.39 10.57 -20.94
C ALA A 546 -46.28 11.82 -20.82
N ASP A 547 -45.97 12.73 -19.90
CA ASP A 547 -46.64 14.01 -19.66
C ASP A 547 -46.37 15.06 -20.76
N LEU A 548 -45.37 14.83 -21.62
CA LEU A 548 -44.98 15.80 -22.64
C LEU A 548 -45.81 15.68 -23.92
N SER A 549 -46.03 16.81 -24.60
CA SER A 549 -46.54 16.82 -25.97
C SER A 549 -45.52 16.23 -26.94
N GLU A 550 -45.98 15.62 -28.03
CA GLU A 550 -45.12 15.00 -29.05
C GLU A 550 -44.14 16.01 -29.70
N ALA A 551 -44.60 17.26 -29.85
CA ALA A 551 -43.79 18.37 -30.36
C ALA A 551 -42.55 18.70 -29.51
N ASN A 552 -42.48 18.27 -28.25
CA ASN A 552 -41.35 18.53 -27.36
C ASN A 552 -40.23 17.47 -27.42
N GLY A 553 -40.31 16.48 -28.31
CA GLY A 553 -39.16 15.70 -28.83
C GLY A 553 -38.24 14.94 -27.85
N GLY A 554 -38.48 14.98 -26.54
CA GLY A 554 -37.64 14.37 -25.51
C GLY A 554 -36.47 15.25 -25.02
N TYR A 555 -35.62 14.65 -24.20
CA TYR A 555 -34.29 15.18 -23.87
C TYR A 555 -33.29 14.83 -24.99
N ARG A 556 -32.20 15.59 -25.06
CA ARG A 556 -31.02 15.26 -25.86
C ARG A 556 -29.76 15.51 -25.03
N PHE A 557 -28.75 14.69 -25.22
CA PHE A 557 -27.43 14.88 -24.64
C PHE A 557 -26.72 16.02 -25.39
N MET A 558 -26.12 16.96 -24.65
CA MET A 558 -25.42 18.12 -25.21
C MET A 558 -23.89 17.99 -25.08
N GLY A 559 -23.41 17.21 -24.11
CA GLY A 559 -22.00 17.09 -23.78
C GLY A 559 -21.74 16.81 -22.30
N TRP A 560 -20.56 16.28 -21.99
CA TRP A 560 -20.08 16.10 -20.62
C TRP A 560 -19.40 17.37 -20.13
N PHE A 561 -19.63 17.70 -18.86
CA PHE A 561 -19.00 18.81 -18.14
C PHE A 561 -18.26 18.27 -16.92
N ARG A 562 -17.18 18.94 -16.51
CA ARG A 562 -16.36 18.58 -15.34
C ARG A 562 -16.40 19.69 -14.29
N GLU A 563 -16.74 19.35 -13.06
CA GLU A 563 -16.53 20.19 -11.88
C GLU A 563 -15.45 19.53 -11.00
N PRO A 564 -14.35 20.23 -10.64
CA PRO A 564 -13.34 19.67 -9.75
C PRO A 564 -13.72 19.79 -8.26
N ASP A 565 -13.11 18.95 -7.42
CA ASP A 565 -13.20 18.99 -5.94
C ASP A 565 -14.64 18.97 -5.38
N VAL A 566 -15.51 18.12 -5.94
CA VAL A 566 -16.89 17.94 -5.47
C VAL A 566 -16.93 16.88 -4.36
N ARG A 567 -16.69 17.34 -3.13
CA ARG A 567 -16.66 16.49 -1.92
C ARG A 567 -18.02 15.93 -1.47
N VAL A 568 -19.12 16.32 -2.10
CA VAL A 568 -20.46 15.76 -1.83
C VAL A 568 -20.79 14.62 -2.78
N ASN A 569 -21.50 13.60 -2.28
CA ASN A 569 -22.00 12.46 -3.08
C ASN A 569 -23.51 12.56 -3.35
N ARG A 570 -24.21 13.43 -2.61
CA ARG A 570 -25.64 13.76 -2.78
C ARG A 570 -25.86 15.25 -2.51
N ILE A 571 -26.90 15.82 -3.10
CA ILE A 571 -27.29 17.23 -2.94
C ILE A 571 -28.78 17.34 -2.61
N GLY A 572 -29.24 18.54 -2.23
CA GLY A 572 -30.68 18.81 -2.11
C GLY A 572 -31.38 18.74 -3.46
N GLN A 573 -32.72 18.60 -3.46
CA GLN A 573 -33.54 18.57 -4.68
C GLN A 573 -33.71 19.97 -5.31
N ASP A 574 -32.60 20.63 -5.62
CA ASP A 574 -32.52 21.98 -6.16
C ASP A 574 -31.62 22.01 -7.40
N ASN A 575 -32.23 22.22 -8.57
CA ASN A 575 -31.52 22.27 -9.84
C ASN A 575 -30.60 23.49 -9.98
N SER A 576 -30.76 24.54 -9.16
CA SER A 576 -29.84 25.71 -9.21
C SER A 576 -28.41 25.36 -8.78
N TRP A 577 -28.21 24.20 -8.14
CA TRP A 577 -26.87 23.68 -7.89
C TRP A 577 -26.04 23.49 -9.17
N PHE A 578 -26.67 23.25 -10.32
CA PHE A 578 -26.01 23.06 -11.62
C PHE A 578 -25.72 24.37 -12.38
N ASP A 579 -26.17 25.52 -11.88
CA ASP A 579 -25.86 26.82 -12.47
C ASP A 579 -24.36 27.13 -12.31
N GLY A 580 -23.75 27.69 -13.37
CA GLY A 580 -22.31 27.87 -13.51
C GLY A 580 -21.51 26.57 -13.72
N LYS A 581 -22.16 25.42 -13.87
CA LYS A 581 -21.51 24.09 -14.01
C LYS A 581 -21.82 23.36 -15.31
N THR A 582 -22.98 23.62 -15.93
CA THR A 582 -23.42 22.94 -17.17
C THR A 582 -23.97 23.88 -18.24
N ASP A 583 -23.91 25.19 -18.04
CA ASP A 583 -24.51 26.22 -18.91
C ASP A 583 -23.49 26.91 -19.84
N ALA A 584 -23.85 28.06 -20.39
CA ALA A 584 -22.98 28.83 -21.29
C ALA A 584 -21.75 29.40 -20.57
N ASP A 585 -21.86 29.70 -19.28
CA ASP A 585 -20.76 30.25 -18.48
C ASP A 585 -19.79 29.13 -18.11
N ALA A 586 -20.30 27.92 -17.86
CA ALA A 586 -19.48 26.71 -17.75
C ALA A 586 -18.72 26.38 -19.05
N VAL A 587 -19.34 26.57 -20.23
CA VAL A 587 -18.64 26.44 -21.53
C VAL A 587 -17.56 27.51 -21.68
N ALA A 588 -17.85 28.77 -21.32
CA ALA A 588 -16.88 29.86 -21.37
C ALA A 588 -15.70 29.66 -20.40
N ALA A 589 -15.95 29.03 -19.25
CA ALA A 589 -14.95 28.62 -18.27
C ALA A 589 -14.20 27.32 -18.64
N GLY A 590 -14.43 26.74 -19.82
CA GLY A 590 -13.72 25.55 -20.29
C GLY A 590 -14.15 24.23 -19.63
N LYS A 591 -15.24 24.20 -18.85
CA LYS A 591 -15.70 23.00 -18.13
C LYS A 591 -16.28 21.91 -19.03
N GLN A 592 -16.60 22.21 -20.29
CA GLN A 592 -17.15 21.24 -21.24
C GLN A 592 -16.04 20.33 -21.81
N VAL A 593 -15.94 19.09 -21.30
CA VAL A 593 -14.92 18.11 -21.72
C VAL A 593 -15.34 17.26 -22.92
N GLN A 594 -16.64 17.13 -23.20
CA GLN A 594 -17.14 16.56 -24.46
C GLN A 594 -18.32 17.39 -24.97
N LYS A 595 -18.44 17.55 -26.29
CA LYS A 595 -19.57 18.20 -26.96
C LYS A 595 -20.27 17.20 -27.88
N ASN A 596 -21.59 17.08 -27.76
CA ASN A 596 -22.40 16.25 -28.65
C ASN A 596 -23.12 17.12 -29.68
N GLU A 597 -22.53 17.25 -30.87
CA GLU A 597 -23.12 18.04 -31.96
C GLU A 597 -24.25 17.30 -32.70
N ALA A 598 -24.10 15.98 -32.86
CA ALA A 598 -25.10 15.10 -33.48
C ALA A 598 -26.38 14.97 -32.64
N ASN A 599 -26.27 15.16 -31.32
CA ASN A 599 -27.33 14.97 -30.32
C ASN A 599 -27.70 13.49 -30.13
N ASP A 600 -26.72 12.59 -30.29
CA ASP A 600 -26.88 11.15 -30.12
C ASP A 600 -27.42 10.78 -28.74
N LYS A 601 -28.30 9.77 -28.71
CA LYS A 601 -28.96 9.29 -27.49
C LYS A 601 -28.04 8.55 -26.54
N THR A 602 -26.95 8.01 -27.07
CA THR A 602 -25.93 7.28 -26.33
C THR A 602 -24.57 7.90 -26.65
N SER A 603 -23.65 7.89 -25.68
CA SER A 603 -22.27 8.35 -25.90
C SER A 603 -21.31 7.76 -24.88
N THR A 604 -20.03 7.77 -25.23
CA THR A 604 -18.90 7.41 -24.37
C THR A 604 -17.93 8.58 -24.33
N TYR A 605 -17.48 8.94 -23.14
CA TYR A 605 -16.36 9.86 -22.91
C TYR A 605 -15.36 9.18 -21.98
N THR A 606 -14.07 9.41 -22.17
CA THR A 606 -13.02 8.84 -21.33
C THR A 606 -12.12 9.97 -20.85
N ALA A 607 -12.10 10.22 -19.53
CA ALA A 607 -11.09 11.07 -18.92
C ALA A 607 -9.81 10.25 -18.74
N ASP A 608 -8.64 10.83 -18.97
CA ASP A 608 -7.38 10.11 -19.06
C ASP A 608 -6.21 10.91 -18.47
N ASN A 609 -5.72 10.44 -17.32
CA ASN A 609 -4.62 11.03 -16.57
C ASN A 609 -3.28 10.98 -17.31
N ALA A 610 -3.10 10.08 -18.28
CA ALA A 610 -1.90 10.04 -19.10
C ALA A 610 -1.83 11.15 -20.17
N LYS A 611 -2.96 11.84 -20.47
CA LYS A 611 -3.04 12.82 -21.57
C LYS A 611 -2.96 14.29 -21.13
N GLY A 612 -2.87 14.58 -19.84
CA GLY A 612 -2.72 15.94 -19.29
C GLY A 612 -3.96 16.83 -19.41
N ALA A 613 -4.42 17.13 -20.63
CA ALA A 613 -5.63 17.92 -20.88
C ALA A 613 -6.92 17.16 -20.53
N GLU A 614 -6.94 15.84 -20.69
CA GLU A 614 -8.05 14.96 -20.28
C GLU A 614 -7.90 14.45 -18.83
N ALA A 615 -6.87 14.88 -18.10
CA ALA A 615 -6.54 14.34 -16.78
C ALA A 615 -7.54 14.79 -15.70
N PHE A 616 -8.19 13.81 -15.07
CA PHE A 616 -9.04 13.99 -13.90
C PHE A 616 -8.23 14.05 -12.60
N LYS A 617 -8.92 14.30 -11.48
CA LYS A 617 -8.39 14.25 -10.11
C LYS A 617 -9.42 13.58 -9.18
N GLY A 618 -8.97 13.20 -7.98
CA GLY A 618 -9.88 12.80 -6.90
C GLY A 618 -10.96 13.85 -6.65
N ASN A 619 -12.18 13.37 -6.45
CA ASN A 619 -13.42 14.13 -6.26
C ASN A 619 -13.88 14.98 -7.47
N ASP A 620 -13.35 14.77 -8.67
CA ASP A 620 -13.95 15.31 -9.90
C ASP A 620 -15.36 14.73 -10.16
N LEU A 621 -16.32 15.60 -10.49
CA LEU A 621 -17.67 15.26 -10.92
C LEU A 621 -17.86 15.50 -12.42
N PHE A 622 -18.25 14.44 -13.14
CA PHE A 622 -18.63 14.49 -14.54
C PHE A 622 -20.16 14.57 -14.69
N MET A 623 -20.65 15.73 -15.12
CA MET A 623 -22.08 16.02 -15.27
C MET A 623 -22.53 15.80 -16.71
N LEU A 624 -23.58 14.99 -16.88
CA LEU A 624 -24.27 14.80 -18.13
C LEU A 624 -25.20 16.00 -18.38
N ARG A 625 -24.82 16.92 -19.28
CA ARG A 625 -25.70 18.04 -19.66
C ARG A 625 -26.73 17.59 -20.69
N THR A 626 -28.00 17.65 -20.30
CA THR A 626 -29.13 17.38 -21.19
C THR A 626 -29.88 18.65 -21.56
N ARG A 627 -30.65 18.62 -22.64
CA ARG A 627 -31.52 19.74 -23.03
C ARG A 627 -32.85 19.24 -23.59
N ARG A 628 -33.92 19.48 -22.84
CA ARG A 628 -35.31 19.29 -23.31
C ARG A 628 -35.55 20.12 -24.57
N ARG A 629 -36.10 19.50 -25.62
CA ARG A 629 -36.54 20.23 -26.83
C ARG A 629 -37.83 21.01 -26.52
N CYS A 630 -37.71 22.27 -26.11
CA CYS A 630 -38.86 23.19 -26.21
C CYS A 630 -39.18 23.42 -27.68
N CYS A 631 -40.41 23.10 -28.10
CA CYS A 631 -40.89 23.42 -29.44
C CYS A 631 -40.79 24.94 -29.68
N SER A 632 -40.12 25.34 -30.77
CA SER A 632 -39.99 26.74 -31.16
C SER A 632 -41.29 27.27 -31.78
N ILE A 633 -41.44 28.60 -31.81
CA ILE A 633 -42.54 29.33 -32.45
C ILE A 633 -43.91 29.20 -31.74
N THR A 634 -44.08 29.89 -30.60
CA THR A 634 -45.29 30.68 -30.28
C THR A 634 -45.18 31.52 -29.00
N SER A 635 -44.40 31.08 -28.00
CA SER A 635 -44.37 31.71 -26.66
C SER A 635 -43.91 33.18 -26.62
N ARG A 636 -43.03 33.62 -27.54
CA ARG A 636 -42.53 35.01 -27.62
C ARG A 636 -43.61 36.09 -27.86
N VAL A 637 -44.86 35.72 -28.17
CA VAL A 637 -45.94 36.68 -28.49
C VAL A 637 -46.71 37.17 -27.25
N ARG A 638 -46.69 36.44 -26.11
CA ARG A 638 -47.45 36.84 -24.91
C ARG A 638 -46.69 37.78 -23.95
N CYS A 639 -45.36 37.81 -23.97
CA CYS A 639 -44.58 38.67 -23.05
C CYS A 639 -44.40 40.13 -23.54
N SER A 640 -44.78 40.44 -24.79
CA SER A 640 -44.57 41.76 -25.41
C SER A 640 -45.86 42.58 -25.60
N ARG A 641 -47.05 41.96 -25.57
CA ARG A 641 -48.35 42.65 -25.66
C ARG A 641 -48.81 43.25 -24.32
N GLY A 642 -47.91 44.01 -23.68
CA GLY A 642 -48.11 44.64 -22.37
C GLY A 642 -47.85 46.15 -22.32
N ARG A 643 -47.41 46.80 -23.42
CA ARG A 643 -47.21 48.26 -23.49
C ARG A 643 -47.59 48.85 -24.86
N ALA A 644 -48.20 50.04 -24.81
CA ALA A 644 -48.35 51.02 -25.88
C ALA A 644 -49.12 50.63 -27.18
N ALA A 645 -50.44 50.82 -27.14
CA ALA A 645 -51.17 51.47 -28.24
C ALA A 645 -51.85 52.73 -27.65
N ARG A 646 -51.89 53.86 -28.39
CA ARG A 646 -52.16 55.19 -27.80
C ARG A 646 -53.15 56.03 -28.63
N ARG A 647 -53.95 56.81 -27.90
CA ARG A 647 -54.73 58.02 -28.29
C ARG A 647 -56.13 57.88 -28.92
N THR A 648 -56.96 58.86 -28.52
CA THR A 648 -58.13 59.48 -29.19
C THR A 648 -59.39 58.60 -29.35
N THR A 649 -60.62 59.07 -29.05
CA THR A 649 -61.10 60.47 -28.84
C THR A 649 -62.35 60.54 -27.93
N SER A 650 -62.74 61.76 -27.53
CA SER A 650 -64.12 62.19 -27.16
C SER A 650 -64.61 62.16 -25.69
N ARG A 651 -64.53 63.35 -25.06
CA ARG A 651 -65.60 64.08 -24.32
C ARG A 651 -66.45 63.44 -23.18
N ARG A 652 -66.22 64.03 -21.99
CA ARG A 652 -67.19 64.73 -21.09
C ARG A 652 -68.09 63.95 -20.10
N ILE A 653 -68.28 64.61 -18.93
CA ILE A 653 -69.25 64.37 -17.83
C ILE A 653 -68.92 63.11 -16.98
N GLY A 654 -68.90 63.16 -15.64
CA GLY A 654 -68.92 64.32 -14.74
C GLY A 654 -69.20 64.00 -13.26
N THR A 655 -68.68 64.84 -12.36
CA THR A 655 -69.23 65.18 -11.03
C THR A 655 -69.22 64.16 -9.88
N ALA A 656 -68.59 64.54 -8.75
CA ALA A 656 -68.85 64.12 -7.34
C ALA A 656 -68.55 62.65 -6.91
N MET A 657 -68.28 62.34 -5.63
CA MET A 657 -67.80 63.14 -4.47
C MET A 657 -67.20 62.23 -3.39
N VAL A 658 -66.18 62.75 -2.67
CA VAL A 658 -65.92 62.62 -1.21
C VAL A 658 -65.81 61.23 -0.54
N SER A 659 -64.64 61.01 0.07
CA SER A 659 -64.31 60.46 1.42
C SER A 659 -65.30 59.53 2.14
N VAL A 660 -64.85 58.50 2.87
CA VAL A 660 -63.77 58.54 3.89
C VAL A 660 -62.44 57.95 3.41
#